data_AF-A0A0C9MNR0-F1
#
_entry.id   AF-A0A0C9MNR0-F1
#
_cell.length_a   1.000
_cell.length_b   1.000
_cell.length_c   1.000
_cell.angle_alpha   90.00
_cell.angle_beta   90.00
_cell.angle_gamma   90.00
#
_symmetry.space_group_name_H-M   'P 1'
#
loop_
_entity.id
_entity.type
_entity.pdbx_description
1 polymer ?
#
loop_
_entity_poly.entity_id
_entity_poly.type
_entity_poly.pdbx_seq_one_letter_code
_entity_poly.pdbx_strand_id
1 'polypeptide(L)'
;MIHTTTPARTESLRYKREAVKSTESASNDDKVPVMKDVGTWTPSRKQQLSLEHLKSKFTAKSSIMDINIAANHASMNVNALPWQQYSLPIEQHRLSTAPKDYTSMLNELNVTHAVMAASTFEPMNFVEAEQLVQRFQHLRQLVDATYSRIRIQTDIHRAAATAFKLDQSSAADFIQDICQSSQQTALLVDELYFTSQSAHRKETRYLEHLVGTLVTAIQQQCQSPQEDIHRILTKILIKLESTVNYFDDTPEHQQAPTLTSTPTSSSSSSSSASSISSSSAFTQANSVDTSSSTVYTINEDTPTSTLYQKIEDTFDKLARQLKQKQELLGIMEIQSNTHEELVRQRERSASLVLELERSRSKRQLIAKNQEKDMIVLRDQLMQETMRRQSLQDRVTSLEHTLKSKEAEISKLKSQPPTIKEEENHTSCQIQIEQLQKKLQHKKEITLEEGKNKEKEHLSLQQQLHVINQRSAQLEQTIKEQHERELAWSCQKKNILDQCQQVVKTEFTDCEGAVGSTIAYLTERQQKRAQDSMASAPEESHLQHQLTRLKQEFDQAKKTFTTRESAFILQSASTEAELERILKEYHRLTRNIVDFNNERKKFIDEIHVLHQDKQLLEKRICDDKVSTINESSLRKEFRSLMASVKDKHTKAILQELEKQRQLEQELRDIKSDIEMKRWEKVDVAVQTHYFDSI
;
A
#
# COMPACT_ATOMS: atom_id res chain seq x y z
N MET A 1 76.02 58.01 -9.69
CA MET A 1 75.77 58.99 -10.78
C MET A 1 75.95 58.21 -12.08
N ILE A 2 74.86 57.67 -12.64
CA ILE A 2 73.87 58.32 -13.51
C ILE A 2 74.40 58.48 -14.95
N HIS A 3 73.66 57.84 -15.88
CA HIS A 3 73.56 58.05 -17.33
C HIS A 3 74.74 57.59 -18.20
N THR A 4 74.60 57.06 -19.43
CA THR A 4 73.52 56.53 -20.30
C THR A 4 74.23 56.13 -21.59
N THR A 5 73.88 55.01 -22.23
CA THR A 5 74.25 54.74 -23.63
C THR A 5 73.12 54.03 -24.36
N THR A 6 72.47 54.76 -25.26
CA THR A 6 71.75 54.33 -26.46
C THR A 6 72.77 54.04 -27.59
N PRO A 7 72.39 53.74 -28.86
CA PRO A 7 71.38 52.84 -29.46
C PRO A 7 71.96 51.99 -30.63
N ALA A 8 71.11 51.16 -31.28
CA ALA A 8 71.05 50.79 -32.72
C ALA A 8 70.77 49.27 -32.92
N ARG A 9 70.28 48.70 -34.03
CA ARG A 9 69.39 49.04 -35.17
C ARG A 9 69.63 47.88 -36.18
N THR A 10 68.59 47.10 -36.50
CA THR A 10 68.30 46.34 -37.75
C THR A 10 69.37 45.53 -38.51
N GLU A 11 69.03 44.27 -38.81
CA GLU A 11 69.21 43.57 -40.11
C GLU A 11 68.40 42.24 -40.02
N SER A 12 67.94 41.51 -41.05
CA SER A 12 67.39 41.74 -42.40
C SER A 12 67.27 40.34 -43.06
N LEU A 13 66.09 39.97 -43.60
CA LEU A 13 65.88 39.09 -44.80
C LEU A 13 66.29 37.58 -44.68
N ARG A 14 65.73 36.55 -45.36
CA ARG A 14 64.79 36.33 -46.49
C ARG A 14 64.44 34.82 -46.60
N TYR A 15 63.23 34.52 -47.09
CA TYR A 15 62.79 33.48 -48.06
C TYR A 15 63.13 31.98 -47.87
N LYS A 16 62.08 31.13 -47.97
CA LYS A 16 61.83 30.29 -49.18
C LYS A 16 60.44 29.62 -49.16
N ARG A 17 59.73 29.77 -50.29
CA ARG A 17 58.60 28.94 -50.75
C ARG A 17 59.15 27.68 -51.39
N GLU A 18 58.43 26.57 -51.29
CA GLU A 18 58.42 25.54 -52.34
C GLU A 18 57.07 24.80 -52.36
N ALA A 19 56.63 24.52 -53.57
CA ALA A 19 55.38 23.87 -53.94
C ALA A 19 55.71 22.74 -54.92
N VAL A 20 55.14 21.54 -54.76
CA VAL A 20 55.07 20.46 -55.77
C VAL A 20 53.82 19.61 -55.42
N LYS A 21 52.71 19.62 -56.17
CA LYS A 21 52.34 18.94 -57.44
C LYS A 21 52.19 17.40 -57.37
N SER A 22 50.91 16.98 -57.33
CA SER A 22 50.17 15.97 -58.13
C SER A 22 50.79 14.67 -58.64
N THR A 23 50.07 13.55 -58.44
CA THR A 23 49.55 12.53 -59.42
C THR A 23 49.21 11.24 -58.62
N GLU A 24 48.05 10.58 -58.67
CA GLU A 24 47.14 10.03 -59.71
C GLU A 24 47.26 8.49 -59.80
N SER A 25 46.11 7.83 -59.61
CA SER A 25 45.67 6.46 -60.00
C SER A 25 46.46 5.19 -59.58
N ALA A 26 45.75 4.24 -58.96
CA ALA A 26 45.29 2.97 -59.60
C ALA A 26 45.06 1.84 -58.57
N SER A 27 44.15 0.95 -58.96
CA SER A 27 43.61 -0.26 -58.32
C SER A 27 44.55 -1.12 -57.46
N ASN A 28 43.99 -1.77 -56.43
CA ASN A 28 43.96 -3.24 -56.30
C ASN A 28 43.11 -3.70 -55.10
N ASP A 29 42.14 -4.56 -55.43
CA ASP A 29 41.79 -5.84 -54.81
C ASP A 29 41.70 -6.01 -53.28
N ASP A 30 40.50 -6.46 -52.89
CA ASP A 30 40.24 -7.60 -52.01
C ASP A 30 41.25 -7.86 -50.88
N LYS A 31 40.86 -7.46 -49.67
CA LYS A 31 41.00 -8.28 -48.47
C LYS A 31 40.12 -7.75 -47.35
N VAL A 32 39.01 -8.45 -47.15
CA VAL A 32 38.20 -8.43 -45.93
C VAL A 32 39.12 -8.72 -44.73
N PRO A 33 39.25 -7.83 -43.73
CA PRO A 33 39.84 -8.21 -42.47
C PRO A 33 38.78 -8.91 -41.63
N VAL A 34 38.91 -10.25 -41.57
CA VAL A 34 38.30 -11.09 -40.54
C VAL A 34 38.75 -10.57 -39.18
N MET A 35 37.90 -9.81 -38.48
CA MET A 35 38.07 -9.57 -37.04
C MET A 35 37.74 -10.86 -36.31
N LYS A 36 38.81 -11.49 -35.82
CA LYS A 36 38.82 -12.60 -34.88
C LYS A 36 38.03 -12.27 -33.63
N ASP A 37 37.22 -13.23 -33.21
CA ASP A 37 36.75 -13.53 -31.85
C ASP A 37 36.92 -12.41 -30.81
N VAL A 38 35.87 -11.59 -30.67
CA VAL A 38 35.62 -10.83 -29.44
C VAL A 38 35.04 -11.81 -28.44
N GLY A 39 35.88 -12.18 -27.47
CA GLY A 39 35.55 -13.10 -26.38
C GLY A 39 34.22 -12.75 -25.71
N THR A 40 33.49 -13.81 -25.38
CA THR A 40 32.32 -13.84 -24.49
C THR A 40 32.42 -12.83 -23.37
N TRP A 41 31.68 -11.73 -23.51
CA TRP A 41 31.46 -10.75 -22.46
C TRP A 41 30.53 -11.38 -21.41
N THR A 42 31.10 -12.08 -20.43
CA THR A 42 30.39 -12.42 -19.20
C THR A 42 30.22 -11.15 -18.37
N PRO A 43 29.00 -10.71 -18.03
CA PRO A 43 28.79 -9.55 -17.19
C PRO A 43 29.45 -9.76 -15.84
N SER A 44 30.16 -8.74 -15.35
CA SER A 44 30.78 -8.78 -14.03
C SER A 44 29.72 -9.12 -12.95
N ARG A 45 30.10 -9.98 -12.00
CA ARG A 45 29.27 -10.41 -10.85
C ARG A 45 28.65 -9.23 -10.08
N LYS A 46 29.28 -8.05 -10.13
CA LYS A 46 28.77 -6.79 -9.55
C LYS A 46 27.62 -6.15 -10.35
N GLN A 47 27.61 -6.29 -11.68
CA GLN A 47 26.50 -5.84 -12.52
C GLN A 47 25.31 -6.80 -12.44
N GLN A 48 25.52 -8.11 -12.31
CA GLN A 48 24.44 -9.06 -12.05
C GLN A 48 23.78 -8.83 -10.68
N LEU A 49 24.56 -8.56 -9.63
CA LEU A 49 24.02 -8.23 -8.30
C LEU A 49 23.25 -6.90 -8.27
N SER A 50 23.70 -5.90 -9.03
CA SER A 50 22.98 -4.62 -9.21
C SER A 50 21.64 -4.82 -9.95
N LEU A 51 21.61 -5.68 -10.95
CA LEU A 51 20.40 -5.98 -11.73
C LEU A 51 19.40 -6.86 -10.95
N GLU A 52 19.88 -7.78 -10.11
CA GLU A 52 19.05 -8.55 -9.18
C GLU A 52 18.50 -7.68 -8.04
N HIS A 53 19.31 -6.74 -7.52
CA HIS A 53 18.89 -5.77 -6.51
C HIS A 53 17.85 -4.77 -7.06
N LEU A 54 17.94 -4.38 -8.35
CA LEU A 54 16.91 -3.58 -9.02
C LEU A 54 15.63 -4.38 -9.32
N LYS A 55 15.75 -5.65 -9.70
CA LYS A 55 14.59 -6.56 -9.90
C LYS A 55 13.83 -6.77 -8.59
N SER A 56 14.53 -6.93 -7.47
CA SER A 56 13.93 -7.08 -6.14
C SER A 56 13.24 -5.81 -5.62
N LYS A 57 13.63 -4.62 -6.09
CA LYS A 57 13.02 -3.33 -5.71
C LYS A 57 11.72 -3.03 -6.49
N PHE A 58 11.48 -3.66 -7.64
CA PHE A 58 10.29 -3.40 -8.47
C PHE A 58 9.11 -4.35 -8.20
N THR A 59 9.34 -5.57 -7.72
CA THR A 59 8.25 -6.49 -7.33
C THR A 59 7.61 -6.13 -5.98
N ALA A 60 8.32 -5.42 -5.10
CA ALA A 60 7.83 -5.05 -3.77
C ALA A 60 6.91 -3.79 -3.74
N LYS A 61 6.74 -3.08 -4.86
CA LYS A 61 5.95 -1.83 -4.92
C LYS A 61 4.54 -1.99 -5.50
N SER A 62 4.09 -3.21 -5.82
CA SER A 62 2.78 -3.43 -6.44
C SER A 62 1.68 -3.98 -5.51
N SER A 63 1.93 -4.12 -4.21
CA SER A 63 1.02 -4.83 -3.29
C SER A 63 0.52 -4.02 -2.08
N ILE A 64 0.73 -2.70 -2.04
CA ILE A 64 0.26 -1.89 -0.90
C ILE A 64 -0.33 -0.59 -1.45
N MET A 65 -1.64 -0.61 -1.72
CA MET A 65 -2.52 0.55 -1.60
C MET A 65 -3.95 0.03 -1.39
N ASP A 66 -4.25 -0.41 -0.16
CA ASP A 66 -5.60 -0.31 0.38
C ASP A 66 -5.68 1.03 1.11
N ILE A 67 -6.32 2.00 0.47
CA ILE A 67 -6.62 3.30 1.07
C ILE A 67 -8.02 3.20 1.67
N ASN A 68 -8.09 3.13 3.00
CA ASN A 68 -9.30 3.47 3.75
C ASN A 68 -9.65 4.94 3.47
N ILE A 69 -10.67 5.17 2.64
CA ILE A 69 -11.30 6.48 2.49
C ILE A 69 -12.56 6.49 3.37
N ALA A 70 -12.49 7.31 4.42
CA ALA A 70 -13.62 7.66 5.26
C ALA A 70 -14.73 8.32 4.43
N ALA A 71 -15.94 7.77 4.53
CA ALA A 71 -17.15 8.32 3.95
C ALA A 71 -17.59 9.58 4.72
N ASN A 72 -17.56 10.74 4.07
CA ASN A 72 -18.27 11.93 4.52
C ASN A 72 -19.72 11.86 4.01
N HIS A 73 -20.64 11.45 4.88
CA HIS A 73 -22.06 11.71 4.72
C HIS A 73 -22.37 13.12 5.21
N ALA A 74 -22.75 14.01 4.31
CA ALA A 74 -23.38 15.28 4.67
C ALA A 74 -24.91 15.14 4.55
N SER A 75 -25.57 15.41 5.68
CA SER A 75 -26.90 16.03 5.77
C SER A 75 -28.07 15.30 5.11
N MET A 76 -28.73 14.40 5.86
CA MET A 76 -30.18 14.24 5.89
C MET A 76 -30.61 13.64 7.24
N ASN A 77 -31.44 14.39 7.98
CA ASN A 77 -32.27 14.01 9.13
C ASN A 77 -31.81 12.83 10.01
N VAL A 78 -31.16 13.13 11.14
CA VAL A 78 -30.98 12.17 12.24
C VAL A 78 -32.04 12.44 13.31
N ASN A 79 -33.17 11.74 13.17
CA ASN A 79 -34.08 11.34 14.24
C ASN A 79 -34.92 10.17 13.71
N ALA A 80 -34.28 9.02 13.53
CA ALA A 80 -34.87 7.66 13.54
C ALA A 80 -33.80 6.68 13.03
N LEU A 81 -33.40 5.74 13.89
CA LEU A 81 -32.64 4.58 13.44
C LEU A 81 -33.57 3.65 12.63
N PRO A 82 -33.11 3.04 11.51
CA PRO A 82 -33.98 2.28 10.59
C PRO A 82 -34.61 1.01 11.19
N TRP A 83 -34.13 0.54 12.34
CA TRP A 83 -34.57 -0.71 12.97
C TRP A 83 -35.88 -0.60 13.75
N GLN A 84 -36.39 0.62 14.03
CA GLN A 84 -37.62 0.78 14.81
C GLN A 84 -38.92 0.46 14.04
N GLN A 85 -38.86 0.31 12.71
CA GLN A 85 -40.05 0.06 11.89
C GLN A 85 -40.39 -1.43 11.68
N TYR A 86 -39.59 -2.37 12.17
CA TYR A 86 -39.78 -3.81 11.89
C TYR A 86 -39.83 -4.73 13.13
N SER A 87 -39.90 -4.18 14.35
CA SER A 87 -40.16 -4.99 15.54
C SER A 87 -41.64 -5.38 15.62
N LEU A 88 -42.00 -6.52 15.05
CA LEU A 88 -43.24 -7.22 15.37
C LEU A 88 -43.18 -7.79 16.80
N PRO A 89 -44.26 -7.75 17.59
CA PRO A 89 -44.29 -8.36 18.90
C PRO A 89 -44.32 -9.89 18.75
N ILE A 90 -43.20 -10.54 19.01
CA ILE A 90 -43.11 -12.01 19.03
C ILE A 90 -43.63 -12.47 20.40
N GLU A 91 -44.83 -13.05 20.40
CA GLU A 91 -45.35 -13.82 21.53
C GLU A 91 -44.40 -14.98 21.85
N GLN A 92 -44.09 -15.12 23.14
CA GLN A 92 -43.21 -16.14 23.68
C GLN A 92 -43.86 -17.54 23.58
N HIS A 93 -43.55 -18.29 22.53
CA HIS A 93 -43.63 -19.74 22.59
C HIS A 93 -42.29 -20.33 23.05
N ARG A 94 -42.27 -20.81 24.30
CA ARG A 94 -41.21 -21.66 24.86
C ARG A 94 -41.14 -22.97 24.08
N LEU A 95 -40.13 -23.12 23.24
CA LEU A 95 -39.65 -24.43 22.79
C LEU A 95 -38.23 -24.65 23.34
N SER A 96 -38.10 -25.70 24.13
CA SER A 96 -36.85 -26.27 24.62
C SER A 96 -35.97 -26.63 23.42
N THR A 97 -34.79 -26.00 23.30
CA THR A 97 -33.77 -26.42 22.34
C THR A 97 -32.45 -26.61 23.06
N ALA A 98 -31.82 -27.75 22.79
CA ALA A 98 -30.49 -28.15 23.23
C ALA A 98 -29.43 -27.05 22.93
N PRO A 99 -28.27 -27.03 23.62
CA PRO A 99 -27.28 -25.97 23.50
C PRO A 99 -26.61 -26.05 22.12
N LYS A 100 -27.21 -25.42 21.12
CA LYS A 100 -26.54 -25.08 19.86
C LYS A 100 -25.58 -23.94 20.16
N ASP A 101 -24.36 -24.11 19.69
CA ASP A 101 -23.25 -23.17 19.81
C ASP A 101 -23.71 -21.76 19.38
N TYR A 102 -23.83 -20.85 20.35
CA TYR A 102 -24.36 -19.49 20.15
C TYR A 102 -23.59 -18.74 19.06
N THR A 103 -22.30 -19.02 18.93
CA THR A 103 -21.42 -18.46 17.89
C THR A 103 -21.81 -18.93 16.49
N SER A 104 -22.23 -20.20 16.34
CA SER A 104 -22.74 -20.74 15.08
C SER A 104 -24.07 -20.09 14.70
N MET A 105 -24.95 -19.89 15.68
CA MET A 105 -26.25 -19.22 15.45
C MET A 105 -26.06 -17.75 15.06
N LEU A 106 -25.13 -17.04 15.72
CA LEU A 106 -24.81 -15.65 15.40
C LEU A 106 -24.17 -15.53 14.02
N ASN A 107 -23.28 -16.47 13.65
CA ASN A 107 -22.69 -16.52 12.32
C ASN A 107 -23.73 -16.85 11.24
N GLU A 108 -24.63 -17.80 11.49
CA GLU A 108 -25.76 -18.09 10.59
C GLU A 108 -26.68 -16.88 10.43
N LEU A 109 -26.97 -16.16 11.52
CA LEU A 109 -27.78 -14.94 11.49
C LEU A 109 -27.08 -13.82 10.70
N ASN A 110 -25.78 -13.62 10.92
CA ASN A 110 -24.97 -12.63 10.20
C ASN A 110 -24.87 -12.94 8.72
N VAL A 111 -24.67 -14.21 8.35
CA VAL A 111 -24.66 -14.66 6.95
C VAL A 111 -26.04 -14.48 6.33
N THR A 112 -27.10 -14.84 7.04
CA THR A 112 -28.49 -14.66 6.55
C THR A 112 -28.80 -13.18 6.35
N HIS A 113 -28.40 -12.31 7.28
CA HIS A 113 -28.57 -10.87 7.16
C HIS A 113 -27.73 -10.28 6.02
N ALA A 114 -26.48 -10.73 5.86
CA ALA A 114 -25.63 -10.33 4.75
C ALA A 114 -26.22 -10.75 3.40
N VAL A 115 -26.77 -11.98 3.29
CA VAL A 115 -27.47 -12.48 2.09
C VAL A 115 -28.74 -11.68 1.83
N MET A 116 -29.53 -11.35 2.87
CA MET A 116 -30.74 -10.52 2.72
C MET A 116 -30.40 -9.09 2.27
N ALA A 117 -29.40 -8.44 2.88
CA ALA A 117 -28.95 -7.12 2.46
C ALA A 117 -28.39 -7.16 1.02
N ALA A 118 -27.62 -8.20 0.71
CA ALA A 118 -27.05 -8.43 -0.61
C ALA A 118 -28.11 -8.72 -1.69
N SER A 119 -29.26 -9.29 -1.32
CA SER A 119 -30.37 -9.58 -2.25
C SER A 119 -31.04 -8.32 -2.81
N THR A 120 -30.80 -7.16 -2.20
CA THR A 120 -31.29 -5.87 -2.71
C THR A 120 -30.54 -5.38 -3.95
N PHE A 121 -29.36 -5.95 -4.23
CA PHE A 121 -28.56 -5.60 -5.40
C PHE A 121 -28.96 -6.49 -6.58
N GLU A 122 -29.60 -5.89 -7.58
CA GLU A 122 -29.98 -6.59 -8.80
C GLU A 122 -28.73 -6.88 -9.66
N PRO A 123 -28.47 -8.15 -10.02
CA PRO A 123 -27.34 -8.48 -10.86
C PRO A 123 -27.54 -7.91 -12.27
N MET A 124 -26.64 -7.02 -12.67
CA MET A 124 -26.54 -6.53 -14.06
C MET A 124 -26.31 -7.68 -15.06
N ASN A 125 -26.67 -7.46 -16.32
CA ASN A 125 -26.36 -8.44 -17.36
C ASN A 125 -24.85 -8.51 -17.62
N PHE A 126 -24.39 -9.65 -18.15
CA PHE A 126 -22.96 -9.92 -18.38
C PHE A 126 -22.29 -8.85 -19.25
N VAL A 127 -22.98 -8.35 -20.28
CA VAL A 127 -22.45 -7.33 -21.21
C VAL A 127 -22.25 -5.99 -20.51
N GLU A 128 -23.20 -5.57 -19.66
CA GLU A 128 -23.10 -4.36 -18.86
C GLU A 128 -22.01 -4.47 -17.80
N ALA A 129 -21.88 -5.63 -17.15
CA ALA A 129 -20.81 -5.89 -16.20
C ALA A 129 -19.43 -5.81 -16.87
N GLU A 130 -19.26 -6.41 -18.04
CA GLU A 130 -18.02 -6.35 -18.82
C GLU A 130 -17.70 -4.91 -19.24
N GLN A 131 -18.68 -4.16 -19.77
CA GLN A 131 -18.51 -2.74 -20.10
C GLN A 131 -18.13 -1.89 -18.89
N LEU A 132 -18.69 -2.20 -17.72
CA LEU A 132 -18.43 -1.49 -16.49
C LEU A 132 -17.02 -1.78 -15.96
N VAL A 133 -16.54 -3.01 -16.08
CA VAL A 133 -15.13 -3.39 -15.81
C VAL A 133 -14.18 -2.68 -16.77
N GLN A 134 -14.47 -2.67 -18.08
CA GLN A 134 -13.64 -1.96 -19.07
C GLN A 134 -13.57 -0.45 -18.77
N ARG A 135 -14.70 0.18 -18.44
CA ARG A 135 -14.75 1.60 -18.03
C ARG A 135 -13.99 1.85 -16.74
N PHE A 136 -14.08 0.96 -15.76
CA PHE A 136 -13.31 1.05 -14.53
C PHE A 136 -11.81 0.95 -14.80
N GLN A 137 -11.36 -0.01 -15.62
CA GLN A 137 -9.96 -0.13 -16.01
C GLN A 137 -9.44 1.12 -16.73
N HIS A 138 -10.23 1.69 -17.64
CA HIS A 138 -9.89 2.95 -18.30
C HIS A 138 -9.78 4.12 -17.30
N LEU A 139 -10.76 4.26 -16.39
CA LEU A 139 -10.71 5.30 -15.35
C LEU A 139 -9.51 5.12 -14.42
N ARG A 140 -9.14 3.90 -14.07
CA ARG A 140 -7.95 3.59 -13.27
C ARG A 140 -6.66 4.02 -13.98
N GLN A 141 -6.54 3.73 -15.27
CA GLN A 141 -5.41 4.21 -16.08
C GLN A 141 -5.35 5.74 -16.14
N LEU A 142 -6.51 6.40 -16.20
CA LEU A 142 -6.59 7.86 -16.21
C LEU A 142 -6.17 8.44 -14.85
N VAL A 143 -6.60 7.84 -13.73
CA VAL A 143 -6.13 8.20 -12.37
C VAL A 143 -4.60 8.10 -12.27
N ASP A 144 -4.02 6.98 -12.72
CA ASP A 144 -2.57 6.77 -12.69
C ASP A 144 -1.82 7.81 -13.56
N ALA A 145 -2.37 8.14 -14.74
CA ALA A 145 -1.81 9.13 -15.65
C ALA A 145 -1.88 10.55 -15.06
N THR A 146 -3.01 10.95 -14.49
CA THR A 146 -3.19 12.27 -13.86
C THR A 146 -2.32 12.40 -12.62
N TYR A 147 -2.21 11.36 -11.80
CA TYR A 147 -1.28 11.31 -10.66
C TYR A 147 0.17 11.50 -11.12
N SER A 148 0.58 10.80 -12.18
CA SER A 148 1.93 10.94 -12.75
C SER A 148 2.19 12.37 -13.26
N ARG A 149 1.19 13.02 -13.88
CA ARG A 149 1.29 14.43 -14.31
C ARG A 149 1.44 15.39 -13.14
N ILE A 150 0.64 15.24 -12.07
CA ILE A 150 0.76 16.07 -10.86
C ILE A 150 2.16 15.94 -10.27
N ARG A 151 2.69 14.73 -10.20
CA ARG A 151 4.04 14.47 -9.69
C ARG A 151 5.11 15.17 -10.53
N ILE A 152 5.06 15.03 -11.86
CA ILE A 152 6.00 15.71 -12.76
C ILE A 152 5.91 17.22 -12.59
N GLN A 153 4.71 17.80 -12.53
CA GLN A 153 4.53 19.23 -12.32
C GLN A 153 5.09 19.71 -10.97
N THR A 154 4.87 18.94 -9.91
CA THR A 154 5.44 19.23 -8.58
C THR A 154 6.96 19.20 -8.60
N ASP A 155 7.56 18.26 -9.32
CA ASP A 155 9.01 18.17 -9.46
C ASP A 155 9.57 19.33 -10.32
N ILE A 156 8.84 19.77 -11.36
CA ILE A 156 9.14 20.99 -12.13
C ILE A 156 9.10 22.22 -11.22
N HIS A 157 8.08 22.37 -10.34
CA HIS A 157 8.03 23.49 -9.39
C HIS A 157 9.22 23.50 -8.44
N ARG A 158 9.62 22.32 -7.93
CA ARG A 158 10.80 22.22 -7.07
C ARG A 158 12.06 22.61 -7.81
N ALA A 159 12.24 22.11 -9.03
CA ALA A 159 13.38 22.44 -9.89
C ALA A 159 13.43 23.94 -10.21
N ALA A 160 12.29 24.53 -10.59
CA ALA A 160 12.15 25.96 -10.84
C ALA A 160 12.49 26.78 -9.59
N ALA A 161 11.93 26.43 -8.42
CA ALA A 161 12.23 27.08 -7.15
C ALA A 161 13.72 26.99 -6.77
N THR A 162 14.38 25.86 -7.06
CA THR A 162 15.83 25.74 -6.85
C THR A 162 16.63 26.58 -7.85
N ALA A 163 16.22 26.66 -9.12
CA ALA A 163 16.88 27.48 -10.13
C ALA A 163 16.80 28.97 -9.80
N PHE A 164 15.64 29.45 -9.32
CA PHE A 164 15.48 30.84 -8.87
C PHE A 164 16.31 31.20 -7.65
N LYS A 165 16.54 30.24 -6.73
CA LYS A 165 17.50 30.45 -5.63
C LYS A 165 18.93 30.66 -6.13
N LEU A 166 19.26 30.19 -7.33
CA LEU A 166 20.58 30.31 -7.94
C LEU A 166 20.70 31.55 -8.83
N ASP A 167 19.62 31.99 -9.47
CA ASP A 167 19.59 33.18 -10.34
C ASP A 167 18.38 34.07 -10.02
N GLN A 168 18.66 35.21 -9.37
CA GLN A 168 17.65 36.19 -8.94
C GLN A 168 17.41 37.31 -9.97
N SER A 169 18.06 37.25 -11.15
CA SER A 169 18.09 38.36 -12.09
C SER A 169 16.76 38.61 -12.82
N SER A 170 15.85 37.62 -12.87
CA SER A 170 14.48 37.76 -13.39
C SER A 170 13.45 37.19 -12.41
N ALA A 171 13.15 37.95 -11.35
CA ALA A 171 12.16 37.53 -10.34
C ALA A 171 10.70 37.66 -10.81
N ALA A 172 10.39 38.66 -11.65
CA ALA A 172 9.02 38.93 -12.06
C ALA A 172 8.45 37.85 -13.00
N ASP A 173 9.18 37.52 -14.08
CA ASP A 173 8.75 36.50 -15.05
C ASP A 173 8.68 35.11 -14.38
N PHE A 174 9.62 34.82 -13.50
CA PHE A 174 9.66 33.57 -12.74
C PHE A 174 8.47 33.40 -11.79
N ILE A 175 8.08 34.44 -11.05
CA ILE A 175 6.91 34.39 -10.16
C ILE A 175 5.63 34.16 -11.00
N GLN A 176 5.53 34.77 -12.18
CA GLN A 176 4.41 34.56 -13.08
C GLN A 176 4.34 33.11 -13.58
N ASP A 177 5.46 32.53 -14.00
CA ASP A 177 5.55 31.13 -14.45
C ASP A 177 5.21 30.14 -13.32
N ILE A 178 5.71 30.37 -12.10
CA ILE A 178 5.34 29.56 -10.93
C ILE A 178 3.84 29.67 -10.64
N CYS A 179 3.26 30.87 -10.68
CA CYS A 179 1.83 31.04 -10.42
C CYS A 179 0.97 30.31 -11.45
N GLN A 180 1.30 30.40 -12.74
CA GLN A 180 0.60 29.68 -13.81
C GLN A 180 0.74 28.15 -13.65
N SER A 181 1.96 27.68 -13.36
CA SER A 181 2.22 26.26 -13.15
C SER A 181 1.54 25.72 -11.88
N SER A 182 1.45 26.53 -10.82
CA SER A 182 0.67 26.24 -9.61
C SER A 182 -0.82 26.14 -9.90
N GLN A 183 -1.37 27.01 -10.74
CA GLN A 183 -2.76 26.94 -11.17
C GLN A 183 -3.02 25.68 -11.99
N GLN A 184 -2.10 25.31 -12.89
CA GLN A 184 -2.18 24.06 -13.65
C GLN A 184 -2.15 22.82 -12.74
N THR A 185 -1.31 22.84 -11.70
CA THR A 185 -1.26 21.74 -10.72
C THR A 185 -2.57 21.62 -9.94
N ALA A 186 -3.18 22.75 -9.55
CA ALA A 186 -4.50 22.74 -8.90
C ALA A 186 -5.58 22.12 -9.79
N LEU A 187 -5.62 22.48 -11.08
CA LEU A 187 -6.57 21.88 -12.04
C LEU A 187 -6.36 20.37 -12.20
N LEU A 188 -5.12 19.89 -12.22
CA LEU A 188 -4.81 18.46 -12.27
C LEU A 188 -5.25 17.72 -10.99
N VAL A 189 -5.16 18.37 -9.82
CA VAL A 189 -5.64 17.81 -8.55
C VAL A 189 -7.17 17.67 -8.56
N ASP A 190 -7.89 18.66 -9.08
CA ASP A 190 -9.35 18.57 -9.25
C ASP A 190 -9.71 17.44 -10.22
N GLU A 191 -9.02 17.34 -11.36
CA GLU A 191 -9.18 16.26 -12.34
C GLU A 191 -8.94 14.89 -11.71
N LEU A 192 -7.90 14.74 -10.86
CA LEU A 192 -7.63 13.51 -10.12
C LEU A 192 -8.77 13.17 -9.17
N TYR A 193 -9.27 14.15 -8.41
CA TYR A 193 -10.37 13.94 -7.47
C TYR A 193 -11.63 13.44 -8.19
N PHE A 194 -12.07 14.13 -9.25
CA PHE A 194 -13.28 13.74 -9.99
C PHE A 194 -13.11 12.39 -10.70
N THR A 195 -11.93 12.11 -11.27
CA THR A 195 -11.66 10.82 -11.92
C THR A 195 -11.64 9.69 -10.91
N SER A 196 -11.00 9.88 -9.75
CA SER A 196 -10.95 8.89 -8.67
C SER A 196 -12.35 8.63 -8.10
N GLN A 197 -13.16 9.66 -7.92
CA GLN A 197 -14.55 9.51 -7.48
C GLN A 197 -15.38 8.74 -8.51
N SER A 198 -15.21 9.03 -9.80
CA SER A 198 -15.87 8.30 -10.88
C SER A 198 -15.45 6.83 -10.90
N ALA A 199 -14.15 6.54 -10.76
CA ALA A 199 -13.61 5.18 -10.68
C ALA A 199 -14.23 4.41 -9.50
N HIS A 200 -14.25 5.02 -8.32
CA HIS A 200 -14.84 4.41 -7.12
C HIS A 200 -16.32 4.10 -7.29
N ARG A 201 -17.12 5.03 -7.86
CA ARG A 201 -18.55 4.76 -8.15
C ARG A 201 -18.75 3.59 -9.11
N LYS A 202 -17.85 3.38 -10.07
CA LYS A 202 -17.92 2.21 -10.97
C LYS A 202 -17.49 0.93 -10.25
N GLU A 203 -16.46 0.98 -9.43
CA GLU A 203 -16.05 -0.15 -8.60
C GLU A 203 -17.15 -0.61 -7.64
N THR A 204 -17.78 0.32 -6.90
CA THR A 204 -18.90 0.00 -6.01
C THR A 204 -20.02 -0.68 -6.78
N ARG A 205 -20.42 -0.15 -7.94
CA ARG A 205 -21.44 -0.79 -8.79
C ARG A 205 -21.06 -2.18 -9.28
N TYR A 206 -19.78 -2.41 -9.57
CA TYR A 206 -19.30 -3.75 -9.95
C TYR A 206 -19.39 -4.72 -8.78
N LEU A 207 -18.99 -4.28 -7.59
CA LEU A 207 -19.08 -5.07 -6.35
C LEU A 207 -20.53 -5.38 -6.00
N GLU A 208 -21.45 -4.41 -6.12
CA GLU A 208 -22.89 -4.62 -5.97
C GLU A 208 -23.40 -5.71 -6.94
N HIS A 209 -22.98 -5.67 -8.21
CA HIS A 209 -23.32 -6.72 -9.18
C HIS A 209 -22.77 -8.10 -8.79
N LEU A 210 -21.52 -8.19 -8.33
CA LEU A 210 -20.92 -9.46 -7.88
C LEU A 210 -21.67 -10.03 -6.67
N VAL A 211 -21.99 -9.17 -5.71
CA VAL A 211 -22.76 -9.52 -4.52
C VAL A 211 -24.16 -10.01 -4.90
N GLY A 212 -24.87 -9.31 -5.78
CA GLY A 212 -26.18 -9.75 -6.29
C GLY A 212 -26.11 -11.08 -7.06
N THR A 213 -25.04 -11.29 -7.83
CA THR A 213 -24.81 -12.53 -8.57
C THR A 213 -24.55 -13.70 -7.63
N LEU A 214 -23.76 -13.50 -6.57
CA LEU A 214 -23.50 -14.51 -5.54
C LEU A 214 -24.77 -14.89 -4.79
N VAL A 215 -25.60 -13.91 -4.41
CA VAL A 215 -26.89 -14.20 -3.76
C VAL A 215 -27.80 -15.00 -4.68
N THR A 216 -27.87 -14.63 -5.96
CA THR A 216 -28.67 -15.37 -6.95
C THR A 216 -28.18 -16.81 -7.09
N ALA A 217 -26.85 -17.02 -7.12
CA ALA A 217 -26.26 -18.35 -7.17
C ALA A 217 -26.56 -19.18 -5.90
N ILE A 218 -26.46 -18.57 -4.72
CA ILE A 218 -26.80 -19.21 -3.44
C ILE A 218 -28.30 -19.56 -3.39
N GLN A 219 -29.18 -18.64 -3.81
CA GLN A 219 -30.62 -18.91 -3.89
C GLN A 219 -30.96 -20.03 -4.88
N GLN A 220 -30.29 -20.07 -6.05
CA GLN A 220 -30.46 -21.16 -7.01
C GLN A 220 -29.95 -22.50 -6.45
N GLN A 221 -28.87 -22.49 -5.68
CA GLN A 221 -28.33 -23.69 -5.03
C GLN A 221 -29.27 -24.22 -3.94
N CYS A 222 -29.87 -23.33 -3.13
CA CYS A 222 -30.91 -23.68 -2.15
C CYS A 222 -32.25 -24.07 -2.80
N GLN A 223 -32.51 -23.65 -4.04
CA GLN A 223 -33.69 -24.10 -4.80
C GLN A 223 -33.42 -25.38 -5.61
N SER A 224 -32.25 -26.02 -5.49
CA SER A 224 -31.98 -27.25 -6.22
C SER A 224 -32.85 -28.41 -5.68
N PRO A 225 -33.30 -29.34 -6.54
CA PRO A 225 -34.19 -30.45 -6.16
C PRO A 225 -33.61 -31.39 -5.10
N GLN A 226 -32.31 -31.28 -4.81
CA GLN A 226 -31.64 -32.07 -3.79
C GLN A 226 -31.97 -31.58 -2.36
N GLU A 227 -32.24 -30.28 -2.17
CA GLU A 227 -32.77 -29.75 -0.90
C GLU A 227 -34.24 -30.10 -0.72
N ASP A 228 -35.04 -30.21 -1.78
CA ASP A 228 -36.40 -30.75 -1.69
C ASP A 228 -36.40 -32.22 -1.27
N ILE A 229 -35.46 -33.03 -1.77
CA ILE A 229 -35.26 -34.41 -1.31
C ILE A 229 -34.85 -34.44 0.16
N HIS A 230 -33.92 -33.58 0.59
CA HIS A 230 -33.54 -33.48 2.01
C HIS A 230 -34.69 -32.96 2.89
N ARG A 231 -35.47 -31.98 2.44
CA ARG A 231 -36.62 -31.43 3.16
C ARG A 231 -37.77 -32.43 3.25
N ILE A 232 -37.99 -33.23 2.21
CA ILE A 232 -38.94 -34.35 2.20
C ILE A 232 -38.44 -35.45 3.14
N LEU A 233 -37.16 -35.82 3.10
CA LEU A 233 -36.55 -36.80 4.01
C LEU A 233 -36.63 -36.35 5.47
N THR A 234 -36.37 -35.07 5.76
CA THR A 234 -36.48 -34.52 7.12
C THR A 234 -37.94 -34.49 7.58
N LYS A 235 -38.90 -34.17 6.70
CA LYS A 235 -40.35 -34.30 7.01
C LYS A 235 -40.77 -35.75 7.24
N ILE A 236 -40.20 -36.71 6.51
CA ILE A 236 -40.44 -38.15 6.70
C ILE A 236 -39.85 -38.61 8.03
N LEU A 237 -38.63 -38.18 8.37
CA LEU A 237 -37.97 -38.49 9.64
C LEU A 237 -38.74 -37.91 10.82
N ILE A 238 -39.20 -36.66 10.76
CA ILE A 238 -40.03 -36.05 11.81
C ILE A 238 -41.37 -36.78 11.94
N LYS A 239 -41.99 -37.21 10.83
CA LYS A 239 -43.21 -38.04 10.88
C LYS A 239 -42.95 -39.40 11.53
N LEU A 240 -41.86 -40.07 11.17
CA LEU A 240 -41.47 -41.37 11.76
C LEU A 240 -41.21 -41.23 13.26
N GLU A 241 -40.49 -40.19 13.67
CA GLU A 241 -40.22 -39.89 15.08
C GLU A 241 -41.53 -39.59 15.84
N SER A 242 -42.48 -38.86 15.23
CA SER A 242 -43.80 -38.64 15.83
C SER A 242 -44.66 -39.91 15.92
N THR A 243 -44.53 -40.86 14.99
CA THR A 243 -45.22 -42.16 15.07
C THR A 243 -44.57 -43.09 16.08
N VAL A 244 -43.25 -43.06 16.25
CA VAL A 244 -42.54 -43.85 17.26
C VAL A 244 -42.89 -43.37 18.66
N ASN A 245 -42.99 -42.05 18.88
CA ASN A 245 -43.45 -41.49 20.15
C ASN A 245 -44.94 -41.76 20.43
N TYR A 246 -45.76 -42.07 19.42
CA TYR A 246 -47.16 -42.45 19.62
C TYR A 246 -47.33 -43.91 20.06
N PHE A 247 -46.33 -44.77 19.83
CA PHE A 247 -46.34 -46.17 20.25
C PHE A 247 -45.71 -46.40 21.63
N ASP A 248 -45.03 -45.40 22.19
CA ASP A 248 -44.33 -45.51 23.49
C ASP A 248 -45.20 -45.06 24.70
N ASP A 249 -46.40 -44.53 24.45
CA ASP A 249 -47.30 -43.98 25.49
C ASP A 249 -48.57 -44.82 25.77
N THR A 250 -48.62 -46.09 25.34
CA THR A 250 -49.71 -47.02 25.73
C THR A 250 -49.29 -47.99 26.83
N PRO A 251 -49.67 -47.77 28.11
CA PRO A 251 -49.57 -48.80 29.13
C PRO A 251 -50.71 -49.83 28.98
N GLU A 252 -50.34 -51.10 29.04
CA GLU A 252 -51.18 -52.28 28.94
C GLU A 252 -52.33 -52.32 29.95
N HIS A 253 -53.56 -52.56 29.48
CA HIS A 253 -54.47 -53.50 30.15
C HIS A 253 -55.37 -54.24 29.16
N GLN A 254 -55.52 -55.54 29.44
CA GLN A 254 -56.00 -56.64 28.61
C GLN A 254 -57.47 -56.51 28.18
N GLN A 255 -57.81 -57.04 26.99
CA GLN A 255 -58.67 -58.22 26.82
C GLN A 255 -58.90 -58.55 25.34
N ALA A 256 -58.67 -59.83 24.98
CA ALA A 256 -59.14 -60.45 23.74
C ALA A 256 -60.67 -60.64 23.80
N PRO A 257 -61.40 -60.74 22.65
CA PRO A 257 -61.51 -62.06 22.00
C PRO A 257 -61.72 -62.09 20.46
N THR A 258 -61.22 -63.18 19.86
CA THR A 258 -61.65 -64.00 18.68
C THR A 258 -62.38 -63.44 17.45
N LEU A 259 -61.81 -63.82 16.28
CA LEU A 259 -62.40 -64.31 14.99
C LEU A 259 -63.38 -63.36 14.25
N THR A 260 -63.34 -63.13 12.92
CA THR A 260 -63.49 -64.11 11.82
C THR A 260 -63.35 -63.42 10.43
N SER A 261 -62.85 -64.19 9.45
CA SER A 261 -63.29 -64.27 8.03
C SER A 261 -63.12 -63.12 7.00
N THR A 262 -62.22 -63.42 6.04
CA THR A 262 -62.38 -63.45 4.56
C THR A 262 -62.24 -62.19 3.67
N PRO A 263 -61.80 -62.39 2.39
CA PRO A 263 -61.10 -61.42 1.57
C PRO A 263 -61.91 -60.91 0.37
N THR A 264 -61.53 -59.76 -0.21
CA THR A 264 -61.97 -59.34 -1.55
C THR A 264 -60.96 -58.40 -2.23
N SER A 265 -60.27 -58.97 -3.22
CA SER A 265 -60.08 -58.46 -4.60
C SER A 265 -60.10 -56.96 -4.92
N SER A 266 -59.05 -56.48 -5.59
CA SER A 266 -59.05 -55.76 -6.91
C SER A 266 -57.67 -55.09 -7.12
N SER A 267 -56.80 -55.58 -8.02
CA SER A 267 -56.75 -55.39 -9.48
C SER A 267 -56.29 -54.00 -9.95
N SER A 268 -55.08 -53.92 -10.53
CA SER A 268 -54.71 -53.26 -11.81
C SER A 268 -53.17 -53.20 -11.90
N SER A 269 -52.45 -53.88 -12.81
CA SER A 269 -52.42 -53.91 -14.28
C SER A 269 -51.80 -52.68 -14.94
N SER A 270 -50.57 -52.82 -15.45
CA SER A 270 -50.00 -52.36 -16.74
C SER A 270 -48.48 -52.14 -16.57
N SER A 271 -47.56 -52.83 -17.26
CA SER A 271 -47.30 -53.10 -18.69
C SER A 271 -46.39 -52.07 -19.35
N SER A 272 -45.37 -52.61 -20.04
CA SER A 272 -44.59 -52.06 -21.17
C SER A 272 -43.27 -51.36 -20.79
N ALA A 273 -42.08 -51.90 -21.04
CA ALA A 273 -41.44 -52.35 -22.31
C ALA A 273 -40.62 -51.25 -23.01
N SER A 274 -39.49 -51.70 -23.58
CA SER A 274 -38.49 -51.08 -24.46
C SER A 274 -37.18 -50.67 -23.75
N SER A 275 -36.04 -51.37 -23.90
CA SER A 275 -35.19 -51.68 -25.07
C SER A 275 -34.49 -50.45 -25.67
N ILE A 276 -33.15 -50.42 -25.59
CA ILE A 276 -32.19 -50.42 -26.72
C ILE A 276 -30.78 -50.02 -26.22
N SER A 277 -29.87 -50.98 -26.34
CA SER A 277 -28.46 -50.94 -26.78
C SER A 277 -27.61 -49.67 -26.68
N SER A 278 -26.41 -49.80 -26.08
CA SER A 278 -25.08 -49.75 -26.76
C SER A 278 -23.98 -49.56 -25.68
N SER A 279 -23.15 -50.56 -25.38
CA SER A 279 -21.92 -50.99 -26.06
C SER A 279 -20.64 -50.26 -25.60
N SER A 280 -19.79 -50.98 -24.86
CA SER A 280 -18.31 -51.07 -24.94
C SER A 280 -17.77 -51.45 -23.54
N ALA A 281 -17.49 -52.73 -23.30
CA ALA A 281 -16.26 -53.46 -23.65
C ALA A 281 -15.05 -53.02 -22.82
N PHE A 282 -14.78 -53.73 -21.72
CA PHE A 282 -13.42 -54.24 -21.49
C PHE A 282 -13.45 -55.56 -20.72
N THR A 283 -12.67 -56.48 -21.26
CA THR A 283 -12.50 -57.90 -20.93
C THR A 283 -11.42 -58.11 -19.88
N GLN A 284 -11.67 -59.01 -18.92
CA GLN A 284 -10.70 -59.98 -18.35
C GLN A 284 -11.50 -60.90 -17.41
N ALA A 285 -11.90 -62.10 -17.80
CA ALA A 285 -11.08 -63.32 -17.96
C ALA A 285 -10.35 -63.72 -16.66
N ASN A 286 -10.98 -64.63 -15.90
CA ASN A 286 -10.42 -65.80 -15.20
C ASN A 286 -11.61 -66.46 -14.44
N SER A 287 -12.19 -67.59 -14.86
CA SER A 287 -11.64 -68.96 -14.94
C SER A 287 -11.16 -69.48 -13.58
N VAL A 288 -11.95 -70.33 -12.91
CA VAL A 288 -11.72 -71.78 -12.73
C VAL A 288 -12.71 -72.33 -11.68
N ASP A 289 -13.28 -73.47 -12.03
CA ASP A 289 -14.10 -74.39 -11.24
C ASP A 289 -13.59 -74.67 -9.82
N THR A 290 -14.54 -74.91 -8.91
CA THR A 290 -14.45 -76.08 -8.02
C THR A 290 -15.84 -76.46 -7.55
N SER A 291 -16.38 -77.49 -8.21
CA SER A 291 -17.49 -78.27 -7.69
C SER A 291 -17.05 -78.98 -6.39
N SER A 292 -17.93 -79.01 -5.40
CA SER A 292 -17.93 -80.06 -4.37
C SER A 292 -19.36 -80.30 -3.93
N SER A 293 -19.91 -81.34 -4.55
CA SER A 293 -21.02 -82.15 -4.10
C SER A 293 -20.67 -82.84 -2.78
N THR A 294 -21.50 -82.68 -1.73
CA THR A 294 -21.63 -83.73 -0.70
C THR A 294 -22.97 -83.65 0.06
N VAL A 295 -23.85 -84.58 -0.30
CA VAL A 295 -24.63 -85.50 0.56
C VAL A 295 -25.44 -84.94 1.74
N TYR A 296 -26.77 -85.11 1.61
CA TYR A 296 -27.74 -85.17 2.70
C TYR A 296 -27.40 -86.29 3.68
N THR A 297 -27.18 -85.94 4.95
CA THR A 297 -27.46 -86.84 6.08
C THR A 297 -28.43 -86.16 7.02
N ILE A 298 -29.62 -86.74 7.08
CA ILE A 298 -30.70 -86.43 8.01
C ILE A 298 -30.23 -86.92 9.39
N ASN A 299 -30.00 -85.98 10.32
CA ASN A 299 -30.05 -86.25 11.75
C ASN A 299 -31.05 -85.24 12.33
N GLU A 300 -32.23 -85.75 12.65
CA GLU A 300 -33.20 -85.12 13.54
C GLU A 300 -32.58 -85.10 14.94
N ASP A 301 -32.22 -83.89 15.40
CA ASP A 301 -32.37 -83.43 16.79
C ASP A 301 -31.54 -82.15 17.00
N THR A 302 -32.21 -81.00 16.80
CA THR A 302 -31.95 -79.59 17.22
C THR A 302 -32.10 -78.58 16.07
N PRO A 303 -33.35 -78.24 15.67
CA PRO A 303 -33.61 -77.33 14.55
C PRO A 303 -33.24 -75.85 14.79
N THR A 304 -32.86 -75.46 16.02
CA THR A 304 -32.50 -74.08 16.34
C THR A 304 -31.02 -73.78 16.09
N SER A 305 -30.09 -74.71 16.35
CA SER A 305 -28.64 -74.46 16.24
C SER A 305 -28.17 -74.19 14.80
N THR A 306 -28.69 -74.92 13.82
CA THR A 306 -28.32 -74.76 12.40
C THR A 306 -28.83 -73.46 11.76
N LEU A 307 -29.87 -72.85 12.35
CA LEU A 307 -30.46 -71.62 11.84
C LEU A 307 -29.70 -70.40 12.39
N TYR A 308 -29.34 -70.42 13.67
CA TYR A 308 -28.45 -69.41 14.26
C TYR A 308 -27.08 -69.38 13.59
N GLN A 309 -26.48 -70.54 13.30
CA GLN A 309 -25.18 -70.59 12.61
C GLN A 309 -25.26 -70.00 11.19
N LYS A 310 -26.35 -70.29 10.46
CA LYS A 310 -26.57 -69.69 9.13
C LYS A 310 -26.81 -68.18 9.21
N ILE A 311 -27.49 -67.71 10.26
CA ILE A 311 -27.69 -66.27 10.48
C ILE A 311 -26.34 -65.60 10.79
N GLU A 312 -25.52 -66.16 11.68
CA GLU A 312 -24.17 -65.64 11.96
C GLU A 312 -23.30 -65.63 10.71
N ASP A 313 -23.27 -66.71 9.92
CA ASP A 313 -22.49 -66.76 8.68
C ASP A 313 -22.95 -65.69 7.67
N THR A 314 -24.26 -65.42 7.59
CA THR A 314 -24.78 -64.33 6.74
C THR A 314 -24.43 -62.95 7.29
N PHE A 315 -24.42 -62.78 8.61
CA PHE A 315 -24.06 -61.53 9.27
C PHE A 315 -22.58 -61.21 9.07
N ASP A 316 -21.70 -62.19 9.23
CA ASP A 316 -20.27 -62.07 8.96
C ASP A 316 -19.96 -61.81 7.49
N LYS A 317 -20.77 -62.36 6.58
CA LYS A 317 -20.64 -62.08 5.15
C LYS A 317 -21.07 -60.64 4.83
N LEU A 318 -22.16 -60.15 5.43
CA LEU A 318 -22.62 -58.77 5.31
C LEU A 318 -21.62 -57.78 5.94
N ALA A 319 -21.06 -58.08 7.11
CA ALA A 319 -20.05 -57.26 7.76
C ALA A 319 -18.78 -57.14 6.92
N ARG A 320 -18.32 -58.24 6.31
CA ARG A 320 -17.19 -58.24 5.38
C ARG A 320 -17.48 -57.43 4.11
N GLN A 321 -18.68 -57.55 3.55
CA GLN A 321 -19.09 -56.75 2.39
C GLN A 321 -19.21 -55.26 2.69
N LEU A 322 -19.73 -54.90 3.87
CA LEU A 322 -19.81 -53.51 4.32
C LEU A 322 -18.41 -52.91 4.49
N LYS A 323 -17.50 -53.65 5.14
CA LYS A 323 -16.10 -53.23 5.32
C LYS A 323 -15.40 -53.03 3.97
N GLN A 324 -15.57 -53.96 3.04
CA GLN A 324 -14.98 -53.84 1.70
C GLN A 324 -15.54 -52.63 0.93
N LYS A 325 -16.84 -52.34 1.03
CA LYS A 325 -17.43 -51.13 0.42
C LYS A 325 -16.95 -49.85 1.08
N GLN A 326 -16.74 -49.85 2.39
CA GLN A 326 -16.22 -48.69 3.11
C GLN A 326 -14.76 -48.41 2.76
N GLU A 327 -13.94 -49.45 2.61
CA GLU A 327 -12.56 -49.32 2.10
C GLU A 327 -12.54 -48.82 0.65
N LEU A 328 -13.43 -49.30 -0.23
CA LEU A 328 -13.54 -48.83 -1.61
C LEU A 328 -13.94 -47.34 -1.68
N LEU A 329 -14.88 -46.92 -0.84
CA LEU A 329 -15.27 -45.51 -0.71
C LEU A 329 -14.11 -44.63 -0.25
N GLY A 330 -13.33 -45.08 0.74
CA GLY A 330 -12.13 -44.38 1.19
C GLY A 330 -11.08 -44.23 0.09
N ILE A 331 -10.88 -45.26 -0.74
CA ILE A 331 -9.96 -45.20 -1.89
C ILE A 331 -10.47 -44.21 -2.95
N MET A 332 -11.78 -44.21 -3.25
CA MET A 332 -12.37 -43.24 -4.20
C MET A 332 -12.27 -41.80 -3.71
N GLU A 333 -12.46 -41.56 -2.42
CA GLU A 333 -12.32 -40.23 -1.82
C GLU A 333 -10.88 -39.71 -1.89
N ILE A 334 -9.90 -40.57 -1.59
CA ILE A 334 -8.47 -40.24 -1.77
C ILE A 334 -8.18 -39.94 -3.24
N GLN A 335 -8.68 -40.74 -4.18
CA GLN A 335 -8.50 -40.49 -5.61
C GLN A 335 -9.12 -39.15 -6.05
N SER A 336 -10.34 -38.85 -5.60
CA SER A 336 -11.00 -37.57 -5.86
C SER A 336 -10.18 -36.39 -5.36
N ASN A 337 -9.70 -36.46 -4.12
CA ASN A 337 -8.89 -35.42 -3.50
C ASN A 337 -7.55 -35.22 -4.22
N THR A 338 -6.90 -36.31 -4.65
CA THR A 338 -5.66 -36.21 -5.44
C THR A 338 -5.88 -35.59 -6.83
N HIS A 339 -7.02 -35.88 -7.46
CA HIS A 339 -7.37 -35.30 -8.75
C HIS A 339 -7.64 -33.80 -8.63
N GLU A 340 -8.40 -33.39 -7.61
CA GLU A 340 -8.69 -31.99 -7.35
C GLU A 340 -7.41 -31.19 -7.03
N GLU A 341 -6.47 -31.77 -6.26
CA GLU A 341 -5.19 -31.12 -5.98
C GLU A 341 -4.31 -30.97 -7.23
N LEU A 342 -4.30 -31.96 -8.14
CA LEU A 342 -3.62 -31.84 -9.44
C LEU A 342 -4.23 -30.75 -10.32
N VAL A 343 -5.56 -30.57 -10.30
CA VAL A 343 -6.24 -29.48 -11.01
C VAL A 343 -5.84 -28.13 -10.43
N ARG A 344 -5.88 -27.97 -9.10
CA ARG A 344 -5.41 -26.73 -8.44
C ARG A 344 -3.93 -26.45 -8.71
N GLN A 345 -3.10 -27.50 -8.84
CA GLN A 345 -1.69 -27.33 -9.18
C GLN A 345 -1.50 -26.86 -10.62
N ARG A 346 -2.29 -27.39 -11.57
CA ARG A 346 -2.30 -26.92 -12.96
C ARG A 346 -2.76 -25.47 -13.07
N GLU A 347 -3.81 -25.08 -12.37
CA GLU A 347 -4.30 -23.69 -12.35
C GLU A 347 -3.26 -22.73 -11.77
N ARG A 348 -2.60 -23.10 -10.66
CA ARG A 348 -1.47 -22.33 -10.10
C ARG A 348 -0.34 -22.17 -11.11
N SER A 349 0.02 -23.23 -11.83
CA SER A 349 1.07 -23.19 -12.85
C SER A 349 0.67 -22.31 -14.06
N ALA A 350 -0.57 -22.37 -14.52
CA ALA A 350 -1.07 -21.56 -15.63
C ALA A 350 -1.11 -20.07 -15.26
N SER A 351 -1.53 -19.75 -14.03
CA SER A 351 -1.51 -18.38 -13.50
C SER A 351 -0.09 -17.81 -13.46
N LEU A 352 0.89 -18.61 -13.01
CA LEU A 352 2.30 -18.22 -13.01
C LEU A 352 2.83 -17.93 -14.42
N VAL A 353 2.45 -18.72 -15.42
CA VAL A 353 2.86 -18.51 -16.81
C VAL A 353 2.29 -17.20 -17.37
N LEU A 354 1.01 -16.91 -17.13
CA LEU A 354 0.38 -15.65 -17.55
C LEU A 354 1.00 -14.43 -16.85
N GLU A 355 1.34 -14.56 -15.57
CA GLU A 355 2.06 -13.53 -14.80
C GLU A 355 3.46 -13.25 -15.41
N LEU A 356 4.19 -14.31 -15.77
CA LEU A 356 5.49 -14.20 -16.43
C LEU A 356 5.41 -13.55 -17.82
N GLU A 357 4.38 -13.86 -18.61
CA GLU A 357 4.14 -13.21 -19.90
C GLU A 357 3.78 -11.74 -19.74
N ARG A 358 2.90 -11.37 -18.80
CA ARG A 358 2.62 -9.95 -18.48
C ARG A 358 3.88 -9.20 -18.06
N SER A 359 4.70 -9.82 -17.20
CA SER A 359 5.98 -9.25 -16.76
C SER A 359 6.98 -9.09 -17.92
N ARG A 360 6.99 -10.01 -18.88
CA ARG A 360 7.81 -9.91 -20.10
C ARG A 360 7.35 -8.76 -20.99
N SER A 361 6.05 -8.65 -21.26
CA SER A 361 5.47 -7.56 -22.06
C SER A 361 5.73 -6.18 -21.44
N LYS A 362 5.59 -6.06 -20.11
CA LYS A 362 5.90 -4.81 -19.38
C LYS A 362 7.37 -4.43 -19.51
N ARG A 363 8.30 -5.39 -19.39
CA ARG A 363 9.74 -5.14 -19.58
C ARG A 363 10.06 -4.69 -21.00
N GLN A 364 9.40 -5.26 -22.01
CA GLN A 364 9.61 -4.87 -23.40
C GLN A 364 9.10 -3.45 -23.68
N LEU A 365 7.98 -3.05 -23.07
CA LEU A 365 7.47 -1.68 -23.18
C LEU A 365 8.41 -0.66 -22.52
N ILE A 366 8.94 -0.98 -21.33
CA ILE A 366 9.91 -0.12 -20.63
C ILE A 366 11.18 0.05 -21.48
N ALA A 367 11.70 -1.03 -22.07
CA ALA A 367 12.87 -0.98 -22.94
C ALA A 367 12.63 -0.07 -24.17
N LYS A 368 11.46 -0.17 -24.81
CA LYS A 368 11.08 0.72 -25.93
C LYS A 368 10.96 2.18 -25.51
N ASN A 369 10.46 2.47 -24.30
CA ASN A 369 10.36 3.84 -23.81
C ASN A 369 11.74 4.42 -23.49
N GLN A 370 12.63 3.63 -22.88
CA GLN A 370 14.02 4.04 -22.64
C GLN A 370 14.79 4.32 -23.94
N GLU A 371 14.55 3.54 -24.99
CA GLU A 371 15.13 3.79 -26.32
C GLU A 371 14.63 5.12 -26.92
N LYS A 372 13.34 5.43 -26.78
CA LYS A 372 12.78 6.73 -27.22
C LYS A 372 13.40 7.89 -26.43
N ASP A 373 13.54 7.77 -25.12
CA ASP A 373 14.15 8.81 -24.29
C ASP A 373 15.62 9.03 -24.67
N MET A 374 16.37 7.95 -24.93
CA MET A 374 17.75 8.01 -25.43
C MET A 374 17.86 8.73 -26.78
N ILE A 375 16.91 8.51 -27.69
CA ILE A 375 16.87 9.21 -28.99
C ILE A 375 16.61 10.71 -28.77
N VAL A 376 15.65 11.08 -27.92
CA VAL A 376 15.35 12.48 -27.60
C VAL A 376 16.55 13.19 -26.96
N LEU A 377 17.24 12.53 -26.01
CA LEU A 377 18.45 13.05 -25.38
C LEU A 377 19.59 13.24 -26.39
N ARG A 378 19.74 12.30 -27.34
CA ARG A 378 20.73 12.41 -28.43
C ARG A 378 20.43 13.61 -29.33
N ASP A 379 19.17 13.82 -29.69
CA ASP A 379 18.76 14.93 -30.54
C ASP A 379 18.94 16.28 -29.83
N GLN A 380 18.61 16.36 -28.54
CA GLN A 380 18.86 17.56 -27.71
C GLN A 380 20.36 17.87 -27.61
N LEU A 381 21.20 16.87 -27.37
CA LEU A 381 22.65 17.04 -27.31
C LEU A 381 23.20 17.53 -28.66
N MET A 382 22.70 16.99 -29.77
CA MET A 382 23.08 17.43 -31.11
C MET A 382 22.67 18.89 -31.35
N GLN A 383 21.45 19.26 -30.96
CA GLN A 383 20.95 20.64 -31.08
C GLN A 383 21.79 21.63 -30.25
N GLU A 384 22.12 21.29 -29.00
CA GLU A 384 22.98 22.12 -28.16
C GLU A 384 24.41 22.22 -28.71
N THR A 385 24.93 21.14 -29.30
CA THR A 385 26.24 21.18 -29.97
C THR A 385 26.23 22.14 -31.16
N MET A 386 25.17 22.12 -31.98
CA MET A 386 24.99 23.08 -33.08
C MET A 386 24.84 24.52 -32.58
N ARG A 387 24.08 24.74 -31.49
CA ARG A 387 23.92 26.06 -30.88
C ARG A 387 25.26 26.60 -30.37
N ARG A 388 26.07 25.77 -29.71
CA ARG A 388 27.42 26.15 -29.24
C ARG A 388 28.33 26.51 -30.41
N GLN A 389 28.31 25.75 -31.49
CA GLN A 389 29.09 26.06 -32.70
C GLN A 389 28.68 27.42 -33.28
N SER A 390 27.39 27.68 -33.42
CA SER A 390 26.88 28.97 -33.92
C SER A 390 27.26 30.16 -33.02
N LEU A 391 27.22 29.97 -31.69
CA LEU A 391 27.69 30.99 -30.75
C LEU A 391 29.19 31.23 -30.87
N GLN A 392 29.99 30.17 -31.04
CA GLN A 392 31.43 30.27 -31.26
C GLN A 392 31.77 31.05 -32.55
N ASP A 393 31.05 30.78 -33.63
CA ASP A 393 31.20 31.50 -34.90
C ASP A 393 30.82 32.99 -34.74
N ARG A 394 29.81 33.29 -33.92
CA ARG A 394 29.43 34.68 -33.62
C ARG A 394 30.47 35.40 -32.77
N VAL A 395 31.06 34.72 -31.78
CA VAL A 395 32.13 35.28 -30.95
C VAL A 395 33.36 35.59 -31.79
N THR A 396 33.81 34.65 -32.64
CA THR A 396 34.97 34.87 -33.52
C THR A 396 34.74 36.00 -34.53
N SER A 397 33.52 36.14 -35.06
CA SER A 397 33.13 37.28 -35.90
C SER A 397 33.21 38.61 -35.14
N LEU A 398 32.68 38.66 -33.91
CA LEU A 398 32.75 39.86 -33.06
C LEU A 398 34.19 40.21 -32.71
N GLU A 399 35.03 39.24 -32.37
CA GLU A 399 36.46 39.45 -32.13
C GLU A 399 37.18 40.05 -33.34
N HIS A 400 36.85 39.60 -34.56
CA HIS A 400 37.39 40.18 -35.78
C HIS A 400 36.92 41.62 -35.99
N THR A 401 35.63 41.91 -35.76
CA THR A 401 35.10 43.29 -35.85
C THR A 401 35.72 44.22 -34.81
N LEU A 402 35.96 43.72 -33.60
CA LEU A 402 36.58 44.48 -32.51
C LEU A 402 38.03 44.80 -32.86
N LYS A 403 38.82 43.81 -33.32
CA LYS A 403 40.19 44.05 -33.83
C LYS A 403 40.24 45.05 -34.98
N SER A 404 39.27 44.99 -35.90
CA SER A 404 39.15 45.96 -36.99
C SER A 404 38.88 47.38 -36.48
N LYS A 405 37.97 47.52 -35.51
CA LYS A 405 37.65 48.81 -34.87
C LYS A 405 38.79 49.33 -34.01
N GLU A 406 39.53 48.48 -33.31
CA GLU A 406 40.75 48.85 -32.59
C GLU A 406 41.86 49.33 -33.54
N ALA A 407 42.00 48.71 -34.71
CA ALA A 407 42.91 49.18 -35.75
C ALA A 407 42.47 50.54 -36.32
N GLU A 408 41.17 50.76 -36.50
CA GLU A 408 40.59 52.04 -36.94
C GLU A 408 40.79 53.15 -35.90
N ILE A 409 40.59 52.85 -34.61
CA ILE A 409 40.85 53.78 -33.48
C ILE A 409 42.34 54.11 -33.40
N SER A 410 43.22 53.11 -33.58
CA SER A 410 44.67 53.32 -33.60
C SER A 410 45.10 54.21 -34.78
N LYS A 411 44.39 54.14 -35.91
CA LYS A 411 44.60 54.99 -37.09
C LYS A 411 44.13 56.44 -36.83
N LEU A 412 42.96 56.61 -36.21
CA LEU A 412 42.42 57.92 -35.81
C LEU A 412 43.27 58.63 -34.75
N LYS A 413 43.92 57.87 -33.86
CA LYS A 413 44.83 58.42 -32.83
C LYS A 413 46.18 58.91 -33.39
N SER A 414 46.46 58.67 -34.68
CA SER A 414 47.70 59.08 -35.36
C SER A 414 47.57 60.30 -36.28
N GLN A 415 46.38 60.92 -36.37
CA GLN A 415 46.21 62.19 -37.10
C GLN A 415 46.39 63.40 -36.17
N PRO A 416 47.18 64.42 -36.56
CA PRO A 416 47.29 65.65 -35.80
C PRO A 416 46.00 66.49 -35.93
N PRO A 417 45.52 67.12 -34.83
CA PRO A 417 44.35 67.98 -34.89
C PRO A 417 44.73 69.34 -35.47
N THR A 418 44.32 69.62 -36.71
CA THR A 418 44.25 71.00 -37.21
C THR A 418 42.90 71.60 -36.83
N ILE A 419 42.97 72.54 -35.89
CA ILE A 419 41.91 73.45 -35.47
C ILE A 419 41.56 74.36 -36.66
N LYS A 420 40.26 74.48 -36.98
CA LYS A 420 39.68 75.70 -37.52
C LYS A 420 38.56 76.13 -36.59
N GLU A 421 38.85 77.19 -35.85
CA GLU A 421 37.92 77.96 -35.04
C GLU A 421 36.98 78.74 -35.95
N GLU A 422 35.68 78.41 -35.92
CA GLU A 422 34.57 79.37 -36.11
C GLU A 422 33.16 78.76 -35.85
N GLU A 423 33.05 77.65 -35.11
CA GLU A 423 31.76 77.01 -34.76
C GLU A 423 31.56 76.78 -33.25
N ASN A 424 32.27 77.53 -32.39
CA ASN A 424 32.32 77.26 -30.95
C ASN A 424 31.16 77.85 -30.12
N HIS A 425 30.24 78.63 -30.70
CA HIS A 425 29.08 79.14 -29.96
C HIS A 425 27.79 78.33 -30.16
N THR A 426 27.52 77.84 -31.37
CA THR A 426 26.35 76.98 -31.66
C THR A 426 26.53 75.55 -31.16
N SER A 427 27.74 74.99 -31.24
CA SER A 427 28.05 73.65 -30.73
C SER A 427 27.94 73.56 -29.19
N CYS A 428 28.49 74.54 -28.48
CA CYS A 428 28.32 74.65 -27.02
C CYS A 428 26.85 74.85 -26.62
N GLN A 429 26.09 75.65 -27.38
CA GLN A 429 24.68 75.90 -27.08
C GLN A 429 23.80 74.67 -27.31
N ILE A 430 24.02 73.93 -28.41
CA ILE A 430 23.34 72.65 -28.67
C ILE A 430 23.72 71.60 -27.62
N GLN A 431 24.97 71.58 -27.17
CA GLN A 431 25.42 70.63 -26.14
C GLN A 431 24.82 70.94 -24.76
N ILE A 432 24.68 72.23 -24.42
CA ILE A 432 23.97 72.67 -23.21
C ILE A 432 22.48 72.31 -23.28
N GLU A 433 21.81 72.53 -24.42
CA GLU A 433 20.41 72.16 -24.62
C GLU A 433 20.19 70.64 -24.55
N GLN A 434 21.10 69.84 -25.12
CA GLN A 434 21.07 68.38 -25.03
C GLN A 434 21.28 67.89 -23.59
N LEU A 435 22.17 68.52 -22.84
CA LEU A 435 22.38 68.20 -21.42
C LEU A 435 21.18 68.59 -20.57
N GLN A 436 20.53 69.73 -20.84
CA GLN A 436 19.30 70.14 -20.18
C GLN A 436 18.14 69.16 -20.47
N LYS A 437 17.95 68.75 -21.73
CA LYS A 437 16.96 67.72 -22.08
C LYS A 437 17.23 66.37 -21.43
N LYS A 438 18.49 65.93 -21.39
CA LYS A 438 18.88 64.69 -20.68
C LYS A 438 18.61 64.77 -19.18
N LEU A 439 18.82 65.95 -18.57
CA LEU A 439 18.59 66.16 -17.14
C LEU A 439 17.10 66.24 -16.81
N GLN A 440 16.28 66.80 -17.70
CA GLN A 440 14.83 66.81 -17.58
C GLN A 440 14.24 65.41 -17.76
N HIS A 441 14.71 64.65 -18.77
CA HIS A 441 14.31 63.27 -18.98
C HIS A 441 14.75 62.35 -17.82
N LYS A 442 15.94 62.56 -17.26
CA LYS A 442 16.40 61.83 -16.07
C LYS A 442 15.53 62.12 -14.84
N LYS A 443 15.11 63.38 -14.64
CA LYS A 443 14.18 63.75 -13.56
C LYS A 443 12.81 63.09 -13.74
N GLU A 444 12.31 63.03 -14.97
CA GLU A 444 11.04 62.39 -15.31
C GLU A 444 11.09 60.87 -15.08
N ILE A 445 12.17 60.20 -15.49
CA ILE A 445 12.41 58.78 -15.21
C ILE A 445 12.46 58.52 -13.69
N THR A 446 13.17 59.34 -12.92
CA THR A 446 13.22 59.15 -11.46
C THR A 446 11.87 59.37 -10.78
N LEU A 447 11.01 60.22 -11.33
CA LEU A 447 9.66 60.45 -10.82
C LEU A 447 8.73 59.27 -11.15
N GLU A 448 8.82 58.74 -12.37
CA GLU A 448 8.14 57.51 -12.81
C GLU A 448 8.57 56.29 -11.99
N GLU A 449 9.87 56.11 -11.77
CA GLU A 449 10.42 55.05 -10.92
C GLU A 449 9.93 55.17 -9.47
N GLY A 450 9.81 56.39 -8.94
CA GLY A 450 9.24 56.64 -7.62
C GLY A 450 7.77 56.20 -7.53
N LYS A 451 6.96 56.57 -8.52
CA LYS A 451 5.54 56.16 -8.60
C LYS A 451 5.37 54.66 -8.81
N ASN A 452 6.25 54.02 -9.59
CA ASN A 452 6.21 52.57 -9.81
C ASN A 452 6.61 51.80 -8.55
N LYS A 453 7.63 52.26 -7.81
CA LYS A 453 8.00 51.67 -6.50
C LYS A 453 6.88 51.80 -5.47
N GLU A 454 6.14 52.91 -5.47
CA GLU A 454 5.00 53.10 -4.57
C GLU A 454 3.83 52.17 -4.93
N LYS A 455 3.53 51.99 -6.22
CA LYS A 455 2.55 50.99 -6.68
C LYS A 455 2.95 49.56 -6.35
N GLU A 456 4.23 49.23 -6.50
CA GLU A 456 4.77 47.91 -6.15
C GLU A 456 4.68 47.65 -4.64
N HIS A 457 5.00 48.65 -3.80
CA HIS A 457 4.84 48.57 -2.36
C HIS A 457 3.37 48.36 -1.94
N LEU A 458 2.42 49.09 -2.55
CA LEU A 458 0.99 48.89 -2.34
C LEU A 458 0.53 47.48 -2.75
N SER A 459 1.04 46.96 -3.87
CA SER A 459 0.74 45.60 -4.34
C SER A 459 1.29 44.52 -3.38
N LEU A 460 2.54 44.67 -2.94
CA LEU A 460 3.15 43.78 -1.94
C LEU A 460 2.42 43.83 -0.60
N GLN A 461 1.96 45.01 -0.18
CA GLN A 461 1.17 45.17 1.05
C GLN A 461 -0.18 44.46 0.95
N GLN A 462 -0.85 44.52 -0.21
CA GLN A 462 -2.07 43.75 -0.46
C GLN A 462 -1.81 42.24 -0.48
N GLN A 463 -0.72 41.78 -1.12
CA GLN A 463 -0.36 40.36 -1.12
C GLN A 463 -0.05 39.84 0.29
N LEU A 464 0.68 40.61 1.11
CA LEU A 464 0.93 40.28 2.51
C LEU A 464 -0.37 40.16 3.31
N HIS A 465 -1.33 41.05 3.06
CA HIS A 465 -2.64 40.98 3.72
C HIS A 465 -3.40 39.69 3.36
N VAL A 466 -3.40 39.30 2.08
CA VAL A 466 -4.03 38.05 1.61
C VAL A 466 -3.32 36.82 2.19
N ILE A 467 -1.99 36.82 2.26
CA ILE A 467 -1.20 35.73 2.86
C ILE A 467 -1.53 35.60 4.35
N ASN A 468 -1.57 36.71 5.09
CA ASN A 468 -1.91 36.70 6.51
C ASN A 468 -3.34 36.20 6.75
N GLN A 469 -4.30 36.61 5.91
CA GLN A 469 -5.68 36.12 5.99
C GLN A 469 -5.76 34.61 5.73
N ARG A 470 -5.02 34.10 4.75
CA ARG A 470 -4.95 32.67 4.45
C ARG A 470 -4.26 31.88 5.55
N SER A 471 -3.22 32.43 6.18
CA SER A 471 -2.54 31.82 7.33
C SER A 471 -3.50 31.68 8.51
N ALA A 472 -4.29 32.71 8.83
CA ALA A 472 -5.30 32.66 9.89
C ALA A 472 -6.38 31.60 9.60
N GLN A 473 -6.83 31.46 8.35
CA GLN A 473 -7.77 30.41 7.95
C GLN A 473 -7.18 29.00 8.11
N LEU A 474 -5.91 28.81 7.77
CA LEU A 474 -5.21 27.53 7.94
C LEU A 474 -5.04 27.16 9.42
N GLU A 475 -4.67 28.12 10.27
CA GLU A 475 -4.58 27.90 11.71
C GLU A 475 -5.94 27.51 12.30
N GLN A 476 -7.01 28.16 11.86
CA GLN A 476 -8.37 27.80 12.28
C GLN A 476 -8.74 26.38 11.83
N THR A 477 -8.44 26.00 10.59
CA THR A 477 -8.74 24.64 10.09
C THR A 477 -7.93 23.56 10.81
N ILE A 478 -6.66 23.84 11.13
CA ILE A 478 -5.83 22.93 11.94
C ILE A 478 -6.43 22.77 13.34
N LYS A 479 -6.86 23.87 13.97
CA LYS A 479 -7.50 23.82 15.29
C LYS A 479 -8.78 22.99 15.27
N GLU A 480 -9.65 23.20 14.28
CA GLU A 480 -10.88 22.42 14.13
C GLU A 480 -10.61 20.93 13.86
N GLN A 481 -9.57 20.59 13.09
CA GLN A 481 -9.17 19.20 12.88
C GLN A 481 -8.66 18.56 14.18
N HIS A 482 -7.84 19.27 14.94
CA HIS A 482 -7.33 18.79 16.22
C HIS A 482 -8.46 18.54 17.24
N GLU A 483 -9.45 19.43 17.31
CA GLU A 483 -10.63 19.26 18.15
C GLU A 483 -11.48 18.04 17.73
N ARG A 484 -11.63 17.79 16.42
CA ARG A 484 -12.31 16.59 15.90
C ARG A 484 -11.56 15.31 16.24
N GLU A 485 -10.23 15.30 16.12
CA GLU A 485 -9.40 14.15 16.49
C GLU A 485 -9.50 13.84 17.99
N LEU A 486 -9.49 14.86 18.84
CA LEU A 486 -9.69 14.70 20.29
C LEU A 486 -11.08 14.13 20.60
N ALA A 487 -12.13 14.66 19.97
CA ALA A 487 -13.50 14.16 20.14
C ALA A 487 -13.62 12.69 19.72
N TRP A 488 -13.02 12.33 18.58
CA TRP A 488 -12.99 10.95 18.10
C TRP A 488 -12.21 10.01 19.04
N SER A 489 -11.09 10.48 19.58
CA SER A 489 -10.30 9.72 20.56
C SER A 489 -11.10 9.43 21.83
N CYS A 490 -11.82 10.43 22.34
CA CYS A 490 -12.73 10.27 23.47
C CYS A 490 -13.87 9.29 23.16
N GLN A 491 -14.47 9.37 21.97
CA GLN A 491 -15.52 8.44 21.55
C GLN A 491 -14.99 7.01 21.45
N LYS A 492 -13.81 6.81 20.86
CA LYS A 492 -13.16 5.50 20.77
C LYS A 492 -12.91 4.91 22.15
N LYS A 493 -12.43 5.71 23.11
CA LYS A 493 -12.23 5.28 24.49
C LYS A 493 -13.56 4.85 25.14
N ASN A 494 -14.63 5.62 24.95
CA ASN A 494 -15.95 5.29 25.48
C ASN A 494 -16.49 3.97 24.89
N ILE A 495 -16.36 3.76 23.58
CA ILE A 495 -16.76 2.50 22.93
C ILE A 495 -15.94 1.33 23.50
N LEU A 496 -14.63 1.50 23.68
CA LEU A 496 -13.77 0.47 24.26
C LEU A 496 -14.19 0.12 25.69
N ASP A 497 -14.46 1.13 26.52
CA ASP A 497 -14.89 0.95 27.90
C ASP A 497 -16.27 0.24 27.95
N GLN A 498 -17.19 0.57 27.05
CA GLN A 498 -18.48 -0.13 26.91
C GLN A 498 -18.30 -1.60 26.50
N CYS A 499 -17.48 -1.89 25.49
CA CYS A 499 -17.19 -3.26 25.08
C CYS A 499 -16.55 -4.05 26.23
N GLN A 500 -15.64 -3.43 26.99
CA GLN A 500 -14.99 -4.07 28.12
C GLN A 500 -15.96 -4.33 29.28
N GLN A 501 -16.94 -3.46 29.51
CA GLN A 501 -18.00 -3.70 30.48
C GLN A 501 -18.93 -4.84 30.05
N VAL A 502 -19.40 -4.84 28.79
CA VAL A 502 -20.26 -5.90 28.26
C VAL A 502 -19.58 -7.26 28.35
N VAL A 503 -18.31 -7.36 27.95
CA VAL A 503 -17.55 -8.63 28.08
C VAL A 503 -17.44 -9.06 29.54
N LYS A 504 -17.21 -8.14 30.48
CA LYS A 504 -17.15 -8.47 31.90
C LYS A 504 -18.48 -8.96 32.44
N THR A 505 -19.60 -8.31 32.10
CA THR A 505 -20.94 -8.72 32.56
C THR A 505 -21.33 -10.07 31.98
N GLU A 506 -21.11 -10.28 30.69
CA GLU A 506 -21.39 -11.56 30.02
C GLU A 506 -20.54 -12.70 30.61
N PHE A 507 -19.28 -12.40 30.96
CA PHE A 507 -18.41 -13.38 31.60
C PHE A 507 -18.90 -13.75 33.00
N THR A 508 -19.29 -12.76 33.82
CA THR A 508 -19.85 -13.02 35.15
C THR A 508 -21.18 -13.77 35.09
N ASP A 509 -22.01 -13.49 34.10
CA ASP A 509 -23.30 -14.18 33.90
C ASP A 509 -23.08 -15.63 33.45
N CYS A 510 -22.10 -15.88 32.58
CA CYS A 510 -21.68 -17.22 32.19
C CYS A 510 -21.11 -18.02 33.38
N GLU A 511 -20.25 -17.41 34.20
CA GLU A 511 -19.72 -18.04 35.41
C GLU A 511 -20.86 -18.40 36.40
N GLY A 512 -21.84 -17.51 36.57
CA GLY A 512 -23.01 -17.76 37.40
C GLY A 512 -23.90 -18.90 36.87
N ALA A 513 -24.12 -18.95 35.55
CA ALA A 513 -24.91 -20.01 34.91
C ALA A 513 -24.22 -21.38 35.00
N VAL A 514 -22.91 -21.43 34.78
CA VAL A 514 -22.10 -22.64 34.93
C VAL A 514 -22.11 -23.11 36.38
N GLY A 515 -21.89 -22.21 37.34
CA GLY A 515 -21.96 -22.52 38.77
C GLY A 515 -23.32 -23.10 39.19
N SER A 516 -24.43 -22.52 38.69
CA SER A 516 -25.78 -23.00 38.93
C SER A 516 -26.04 -24.39 38.33
N THR A 517 -25.50 -24.65 37.13
CA THR A 517 -25.63 -25.94 36.45
C THR A 517 -24.84 -27.03 37.19
N ILE A 518 -23.63 -26.71 37.66
CA ILE A 518 -22.82 -27.62 38.48
C ILE A 518 -23.54 -27.94 39.79
N ALA A 519 -24.10 -26.94 40.47
CA ALA A 519 -24.86 -27.15 41.70
C ALA A 519 -26.07 -28.07 41.48
N TYR A 520 -26.85 -27.83 40.41
CA TYR A 520 -27.99 -28.66 40.04
C TYR A 520 -27.60 -30.11 39.72
N LEU A 521 -26.52 -30.31 38.96
CA LEU A 521 -26.04 -31.66 38.62
C LEU A 521 -25.55 -32.41 39.87
N THR A 522 -24.87 -31.71 40.78
CA THR A 522 -24.39 -32.27 42.05
C THR A 522 -25.56 -32.71 42.94
N GLU A 523 -26.59 -31.86 43.07
CA GLU A 523 -27.81 -32.18 43.83
C GLU A 523 -28.57 -33.37 43.21
N ARG A 524 -28.70 -33.41 41.89
CA ARG A 524 -29.37 -34.50 41.18
C ARG A 524 -28.61 -35.82 41.32
N GLN A 525 -27.28 -35.79 41.37
CA GLN A 525 -26.45 -36.98 41.56
C GLN A 525 -26.56 -37.50 43.01
N GLN A 526 -26.65 -36.61 43.99
CA GLN A 526 -26.85 -36.95 45.40
C GLN A 526 -28.24 -37.55 45.66
N LYS A 527 -29.27 -37.06 44.95
CA LYS A 527 -30.63 -37.65 44.98
C LYS A 527 -30.69 -39.06 44.40
N ARG A 528 -30.04 -39.29 43.25
CA ARG A 528 -29.95 -40.65 42.66
C ARG A 528 -29.17 -41.64 43.53
N ALA A 529 -28.16 -41.16 44.26
CA ALA A 529 -27.43 -41.99 45.22
C ALA A 529 -28.29 -42.40 46.44
N GLN A 530 -29.30 -41.59 46.81
CA GLN A 530 -30.29 -41.93 47.84
C GLN A 530 -31.37 -42.88 47.31
N ASP A 531 -31.81 -42.71 46.05
CA ASP A 531 -32.89 -43.51 45.47
C ASP A 531 -32.43 -44.92 45.01
N SER A 532 -31.13 -45.14 44.78
CA SER A 532 -30.59 -46.44 44.31
C SER A 532 -30.46 -47.54 45.39
N MET A 533 -30.94 -47.32 46.61
CA MET A 533 -30.95 -48.33 47.68
C MET A 533 -32.21 -49.22 47.67
N ALA A 534 -33.17 -48.99 46.77
CA ALA A 534 -34.41 -49.74 46.73
C ALA A 534 -34.86 -50.09 45.29
N SER A 535 -34.36 -51.22 44.79
CA SER A 535 -35.02 -52.18 43.88
C SER A 535 -34.10 -52.72 42.76
N ALA A 536 -34.16 -54.04 42.60
CA ALA A 536 -33.73 -54.80 41.43
C ALA A 536 -35.01 -55.41 40.83
N PRO A 537 -35.22 -55.46 39.51
CA PRO A 537 -34.34 -56.15 38.56
C PRO A 537 -34.21 -55.44 37.18
N GLU A 538 -33.01 -55.00 36.76
CA GLU A 538 -32.84 -54.22 35.51
C GLU A 538 -31.58 -54.57 34.69
N GLU A 539 -31.08 -55.80 34.74
CA GLU A 539 -29.77 -56.13 34.15
C GLU A 539 -29.69 -55.91 32.61
N SER A 540 -30.77 -56.20 31.86
CA SER A 540 -30.78 -55.98 30.39
C SER A 540 -30.95 -54.51 30.00
N HIS A 541 -31.75 -53.73 30.74
CA HIS A 541 -31.93 -52.30 30.51
C HIS A 541 -30.66 -51.53 30.86
N LEU A 542 -30.01 -51.87 31.98
CA LEU A 542 -28.69 -51.35 32.34
C LEU A 542 -27.64 -51.69 31.29
N GLN A 543 -27.64 -52.91 30.76
CA GLN A 543 -26.66 -53.31 29.75
C GLN A 543 -26.87 -52.56 28.41
N HIS A 544 -28.11 -52.30 28.00
CA HIS A 544 -28.40 -51.43 26.86
C HIS A 544 -28.03 -49.96 27.11
N GLN A 545 -28.35 -49.41 28.29
CA GLN A 545 -27.92 -48.06 28.65
C GLN A 545 -26.39 -47.94 28.67
N LEU A 546 -25.69 -48.93 29.21
CA LEU A 546 -24.22 -48.93 29.30
C LEU A 546 -23.58 -49.04 27.91
N THR A 547 -24.19 -49.80 27.00
CA THR A 547 -23.76 -49.87 25.59
C THR A 547 -23.97 -48.53 24.87
N ARG A 548 -25.13 -47.89 25.07
CA ARG A 548 -25.44 -46.57 24.51
C ARG A 548 -24.49 -45.50 25.05
N LEU A 549 -24.29 -45.44 26.37
CA LEU A 549 -23.35 -44.52 27.03
C LEU A 549 -21.91 -44.71 26.52
N LYS A 550 -21.49 -45.96 26.29
CA LYS A 550 -20.18 -46.25 25.71
C LYS A 550 -20.06 -45.72 24.28
N GLN A 551 -21.11 -45.87 23.48
CA GLN A 551 -21.16 -45.38 22.10
C GLN A 551 -21.16 -43.84 22.05
N GLU A 552 -21.93 -43.19 22.91
CA GLU A 552 -21.93 -41.73 23.09
C GLU A 552 -20.56 -41.21 23.55
N PHE A 553 -19.91 -41.92 24.50
CA PHE A 553 -18.56 -41.60 24.95
C PHE A 553 -17.52 -41.74 23.83
N ASP A 554 -17.57 -42.82 23.04
CA ASP A 554 -16.66 -43.02 21.92
C ASP A 554 -16.86 -41.96 20.82
N GLN A 555 -18.11 -41.54 20.58
CA GLN A 555 -18.42 -40.45 19.66
C GLN A 555 -17.93 -39.09 20.18
N ALA A 556 -18.12 -38.80 21.47
CA ALA A 556 -17.61 -37.60 22.11
C ALA A 556 -16.07 -37.56 22.06
N LYS A 557 -15.41 -38.69 22.32
CA LYS A 557 -13.95 -38.83 22.22
C LYS A 557 -13.44 -38.59 20.81
N LYS A 558 -14.10 -39.14 19.78
CA LYS A 558 -13.76 -38.86 18.37
C LYS A 558 -13.92 -37.39 18.04
N THR A 559 -15.03 -36.78 18.45
CA THR A 559 -15.30 -35.35 18.21
C THR A 559 -14.26 -34.46 18.90
N PHE A 560 -13.89 -34.79 20.13
CA PHE A 560 -12.83 -34.11 20.86
C PHE A 560 -11.48 -34.24 20.15
N THR A 561 -11.09 -35.45 19.74
CA THR A 561 -9.83 -35.70 19.03
C THR A 561 -9.77 -34.95 17.69
N THR A 562 -10.88 -34.90 16.95
CA THR A 562 -10.97 -34.13 15.71
C THR A 562 -10.81 -32.63 15.97
N ARG A 563 -11.49 -32.09 17.00
CA ARG A 563 -11.36 -30.68 17.38
C ARG A 563 -9.94 -30.34 17.84
N GLU A 564 -9.32 -31.22 18.64
CA GLU A 564 -7.95 -31.07 19.10
C GLU A 564 -6.97 -31.04 17.91
N SER A 565 -7.12 -31.96 16.95
CA SER A 565 -6.28 -31.97 15.74
C SER A 565 -6.47 -30.72 14.87
N ALA A 566 -7.71 -30.22 14.73
CA ALA A 566 -8.00 -28.99 14.01
C ALA A 566 -7.40 -27.77 14.71
N PHE A 567 -7.45 -27.72 16.04
CA PHE A 567 -6.83 -26.67 16.83
C PHE A 567 -5.31 -26.69 16.71
N ILE A 568 -4.68 -27.87 16.73
CA ILE A 568 -3.23 -28.00 16.51
C ILE A 568 -2.86 -27.47 15.11
N LEU A 569 -3.59 -27.86 14.07
CA LEU A 569 -3.36 -27.35 12.71
C LEU A 569 -3.54 -25.84 12.60
N GLN A 570 -4.57 -25.29 13.25
CA GLN A 570 -4.79 -23.85 13.31
C GLN A 570 -3.64 -23.14 14.03
N SER A 571 -3.17 -23.68 15.15
CA SER A 571 -2.05 -23.12 15.91
C SER A 571 -0.74 -23.14 15.12
N ALA A 572 -0.46 -24.22 14.39
CA ALA A 572 0.70 -24.31 13.51
C ALA A 572 0.61 -23.33 12.33
N SER A 573 -0.61 -23.12 11.79
CA SER A 573 -0.85 -22.15 10.73
C SER A 573 -0.63 -20.70 11.19
N THR A 574 -1.13 -20.34 12.38
CA THR A 574 -0.93 -19.00 12.94
C THR A 574 0.52 -18.76 13.33
N GLU A 575 1.22 -19.76 13.86
CA GLU A 575 2.65 -19.70 14.12
C GLU A 575 3.47 -19.45 12.84
N ALA A 576 3.17 -20.18 11.76
CA ALA A 576 3.81 -19.98 10.46
C ALA A 576 3.53 -18.58 9.87
N GLU A 577 2.34 -18.02 10.12
CA GLU A 577 2.01 -16.66 9.73
C GLU A 577 2.78 -15.60 10.53
N LEU A 578 2.89 -15.77 11.85
CA LEU A 578 3.70 -14.90 12.71
C LEU A 578 5.17 -14.94 12.32
N GLU A 579 5.72 -16.12 11.99
CA GLU A 579 7.11 -16.24 11.52
C GLU A 579 7.33 -15.49 10.19
N ARG A 580 6.34 -15.55 9.29
CA ARG A 580 6.37 -14.78 8.03
C ARG A 580 6.34 -13.28 8.29
N ILE A 581 5.47 -12.82 9.19
CA ILE A 581 5.39 -11.40 9.59
C ILE A 581 6.70 -10.94 10.20
N LEU A 582 7.31 -11.73 11.09
CA LEU A 582 8.62 -11.43 11.69
C LEU A 582 9.74 -11.34 10.65
N LYS A 583 9.77 -12.25 9.66
CA LYS A 583 10.75 -12.20 8.56
C LYS A 583 10.59 -10.93 7.71
N GLU A 584 9.36 -10.53 7.40
CA GLU A 584 9.09 -9.28 6.68
C GLU A 584 9.42 -8.04 7.52
N TYR A 585 9.13 -8.06 8.83
CA TYR A 585 9.55 -7.00 9.75
C TYR A 585 11.08 -6.86 9.76
N HIS A 586 11.83 -7.94 9.91
CA HIS A 586 13.30 -7.91 9.87
C HIS A 586 13.84 -7.40 8.54
N ARG A 587 13.23 -7.82 7.43
CA ARG A 587 13.58 -7.32 6.09
C ARG A 587 13.30 -5.82 5.98
N LEU A 588 12.19 -5.33 6.50
CA LEU A 588 11.84 -3.91 6.53
C LEU A 588 12.84 -3.10 7.37
N THR A 589 13.16 -3.57 8.58
CA THR A 589 14.15 -2.91 9.44
C THR A 589 15.52 -2.84 8.76
N ARG A 590 15.95 -3.92 8.09
CA ARG A 590 17.20 -3.92 7.32
C ARG A 590 17.17 -2.91 6.18
N ASN A 591 16.08 -2.84 5.42
CA ASN A 591 15.92 -1.84 4.36
C ASN A 591 15.99 -0.41 4.92
N ILE A 592 15.35 -0.14 6.06
CA ILE A 592 15.39 1.18 6.72
C ILE A 592 16.84 1.54 7.10
N VAL A 593 17.61 0.60 7.63
CA VAL A 593 19.03 0.81 7.95
C VAL A 593 19.84 1.12 6.69
N ASP A 594 19.63 0.37 5.60
CA ASP A 594 20.31 0.61 4.32
C ASP A 594 19.97 1.99 3.74
N PHE A 595 18.69 2.39 3.79
CA PHE A 595 18.26 3.74 3.39
C PHE A 595 18.91 4.84 4.24
N ASN A 596 19.02 4.65 5.55
CA ASN A 596 19.68 5.61 6.42
C ASN A 596 21.19 5.71 6.12
N ASN A 597 21.84 4.60 5.78
CA ASN A 597 23.22 4.58 5.35
C ASN A 597 23.42 5.30 4.00
N GLU A 598 22.53 5.09 3.02
CA GLU A 598 22.55 5.83 1.75
C GLU A 598 22.30 7.33 1.97
N ARG A 599 21.30 7.68 2.79
CA ARG A 599 21.03 9.07 3.17
C ARG A 599 22.25 9.72 3.81
N LYS A 600 22.96 9.03 4.70
CA LYS A 600 24.18 9.54 5.32
C LYS A 600 25.27 9.79 4.27
N LYS A 601 25.48 8.88 3.31
CA LYS A 601 26.44 9.09 2.22
C LYS A 601 26.12 10.33 1.38
N PHE A 602 24.85 10.55 1.04
CA PHE A 602 24.45 11.76 0.31
C PHE A 602 24.63 13.03 1.14
N ILE A 603 24.38 12.99 2.45
CA ILE A 603 24.67 14.12 3.34
C ILE A 603 26.18 14.43 3.35
N ASP A 604 27.02 13.41 3.46
CA ASP A 604 28.47 13.57 3.43
C ASP A 604 28.95 14.14 2.08
N GLU A 605 28.39 13.65 0.96
CA GLU A 605 28.68 14.16 -0.39
C GLU A 605 28.24 15.63 -0.57
N ILE A 606 27.04 15.98 -0.11
CA ILE A 606 26.55 17.37 -0.11
C ILE A 606 27.49 18.27 0.70
N HIS A 607 27.98 17.79 1.85
CA HIS A 607 28.93 18.55 2.67
C HIS A 607 30.25 18.78 1.93
N VAL A 608 30.81 17.76 1.26
CA VAL A 608 32.02 17.90 0.43
C VAL A 608 31.81 18.90 -0.70
N LEU A 609 30.70 18.78 -1.45
CA LEU A 609 30.39 19.72 -2.54
C LEU A 609 30.20 21.15 -2.03
N HIS A 610 29.62 21.33 -0.85
CA HIS A 610 29.48 22.64 -0.22
C HIS A 610 30.85 23.24 0.14
N GLN A 611 31.75 22.42 0.69
CA GLN A 611 33.12 22.83 0.99
C GLN A 611 33.90 23.19 -0.28
N ASP A 612 33.79 22.39 -1.33
CA ASP A 612 34.44 22.65 -2.62
C ASP A 612 33.92 23.94 -3.25
N LYS A 613 32.61 24.18 -3.20
CA LYS A 613 31.99 25.45 -3.63
C LYS A 613 32.59 26.65 -2.90
N GLN A 614 32.68 26.58 -1.56
CA GLN A 614 33.27 27.67 -0.77
C GLN A 614 34.74 27.92 -1.12
N LEU A 615 35.52 26.86 -1.36
CA LEU A 615 36.91 26.98 -1.81
C LEU A 615 37.01 27.61 -3.20
N LEU A 616 36.11 27.26 -4.12
CA LEU A 616 36.05 27.85 -5.46
C LEU A 616 35.67 29.34 -5.41
N GLU A 617 34.65 29.69 -4.63
CA GLU A 617 34.25 31.09 -4.41
C GLU A 617 35.40 31.91 -3.83
N LYS A 618 36.13 31.34 -2.86
CA LYS A 618 37.34 31.98 -2.30
C LYS A 618 38.41 32.21 -3.37
N ARG A 619 38.73 31.19 -4.20
CA ARG A 619 39.70 31.33 -5.30
C ARG A 619 39.27 32.39 -6.31
N ILE A 620 38.00 32.42 -6.70
CA ILE A 620 37.46 33.44 -7.61
C ILE A 620 37.60 34.85 -7.03
N CYS A 621 37.33 35.01 -5.73
CA CYS A 621 37.54 36.28 -5.03
C CYS A 621 39.02 36.67 -5.00
N ASP A 622 39.92 35.74 -4.68
CA ASP A 622 41.36 35.96 -4.66
C ASP A 622 41.89 36.34 -6.05
N ASP A 623 41.43 35.68 -7.12
CA ASP A 623 41.78 35.99 -8.51
C ASP A 623 41.30 37.38 -8.92
N LYS A 624 40.05 37.74 -8.60
CA LYS A 624 39.51 39.09 -8.86
C LYS A 624 40.31 40.18 -8.14
N VAL A 625 40.72 39.92 -6.89
CA VAL A 625 41.61 40.82 -6.15
C VAL A 625 42.98 40.88 -6.83
N SER A 626 43.49 39.76 -7.34
CA SER A 626 44.79 39.65 -8.02
C SER A 626 44.88 40.45 -9.32
N THR A 627 43.76 40.69 -10.03
CA THR A 627 43.71 41.48 -11.26
C THR A 627 43.75 43.01 -11.07
N ILE A 628 43.49 43.53 -9.87
CA ILE A 628 43.44 44.98 -9.61
C ILE A 628 44.86 45.51 -9.40
N ASN A 629 45.56 45.94 -10.45
CA ASN A 629 46.97 46.38 -10.42
C ASN A 629 47.23 47.74 -9.73
N GLU A 630 46.56 48.03 -8.62
CA GLU A 630 46.78 49.22 -7.79
C GLU A 630 47.36 48.82 -6.43
N SER A 631 48.68 48.71 -6.35
CA SER A 631 49.40 48.30 -5.14
C SER A 631 49.14 49.20 -3.92
N SER A 632 48.72 50.45 -4.12
CA SER A 632 48.35 51.40 -3.05
C SER A 632 46.97 51.08 -2.47
N LEU A 633 45.95 50.92 -3.33
CA LEU A 633 44.58 50.61 -2.91
C LEU A 633 44.51 49.28 -2.16
N ARG A 634 45.30 48.28 -2.58
CA ARG A 634 45.39 46.99 -1.90
C ARG A 634 46.01 47.06 -0.50
N LYS A 635 46.89 48.04 -0.22
CA LYS A 635 47.48 48.22 1.12
C LYS A 635 46.47 48.91 2.05
N GLU A 636 45.81 49.94 1.56
CA GLU A 636 44.77 50.65 2.32
C GLU A 636 43.57 49.75 2.61
N PHE A 637 43.10 48.98 1.62
CA PHE A 637 42.03 48.01 1.82
C PHE A 637 42.42 46.90 2.80
N ARG A 638 43.65 46.36 2.72
CA ARG A 638 44.14 45.36 3.68
C ARG A 638 44.23 45.93 5.10
N SER A 639 44.70 47.17 5.25
CA SER A 639 44.77 47.86 6.54
C SER A 639 43.38 48.12 7.11
N LEU A 640 42.42 48.55 6.27
CA LEU A 640 41.04 48.75 6.66
C LEU A 640 40.37 47.43 7.09
N MET A 641 40.50 46.37 6.29
CA MET A 641 39.95 45.06 6.62
C MET A 641 40.58 44.47 7.88
N ALA A 642 41.88 44.65 8.11
CA ALA A 642 42.54 44.26 9.35
C ALA A 642 41.99 45.03 10.55
N SER A 643 41.79 46.35 10.42
CA SER A 643 41.19 47.20 11.46
C SER A 643 39.73 46.83 11.75
N VAL A 644 38.91 46.60 10.72
CA VAL A 644 37.52 46.17 10.86
C VAL A 644 37.45 44.78 11.51
N LYS A 645 38.31 43.84 11.09
CA LYS A 645 38.38 42.50 11.69
C LYS A 645 38.80 42.55 13.15
N ASP A 646 39.79 43.37 13.51
CA ASP A 646 40.22 43.55 14.90
C ASP A 646 39.11 44.16 15.76
N LYS A 647 38.42 45.21 15.26
CA LYS A 647 37.26 45.81 15.92
C LYS A 647 36.12 44.80 16.12
N HIS A 648 35.78 44.02 15.10
CA HIS A 648 34.72 43.01 15.19
C HIS A 648 35.09 41.87 16.14
N THR A 649 36.35 41.42 16.13
CA THR A 649 36.84 40.38 17.04
C THR A 649 36.78 40.87 18.49
N LYS A 650 37.20 42.12 18.75
CA LYS A 650 37.07 42.75 20.08
C LYS A 650 35.60 42.89 20.51
N ALA A 651 34.71 43.27 19.60
CA ALA A 651 33.28 43.37 19.90
C ALA A 651 32.67 42.00 20.25
N ILE A 652 32.99 40.93 19.50
CA ILE A 652 32.57 39.56 19.83
C ILE A 652 33.10 39.14 21.20
N LEU A 653 34.38 39.37 21.49
CA LEU A 653 34.97 39.00 22.78
C LEU A 653 34.31 39.75 23.94
N GLN A 654 33.98 41.03 23.76
CA GLN A 654 33.23 41.80 24.75
C GLN A 654 31.81 41.26 24.96
N GLU A 655 31.13 40.89 23.87
CA GLU A 655 29.77 40.33 23.96
C GLU A 655 29.76 38.94 24.62
N LEU A 656 30.74 38.08 24.28
CA LEU A 656 30.92 36.78 24.94
C LEU A 656 31.25 36.93 26.43
N GLU A 657 32.08 37.92 26.80
CA GLU A 657 32.39 38.19 28.19
C GLU A 657 31.14 38.66 28.96
N LYS A 658 30.31 39.53 28.35
CA LYS A 658 29.02 39.93 28.93
C LYS A 658 28.05 38.75 29.05
N GLN A 659 27.94 37.91 28.03
CA GLN A 659 27.11 36.70 28.09
C GLN A 659 27.57 35.77 29.22
N ARG A 660 28.88 35.56 29.36
CA ARG A 660 29.44 34.77 30.45
C ARG A 660 29.12 35.36 31.83
N GLN A 661 29.18 36.68 31.97
CA GLN A 661 28.80 37.39 33.20
C GLN A 661 27.31 37.19 33.50
N LEU A 662 26.42 37.39 32.51
CA LEU A 662 24.98 37.18 32.67
C LEU A 662 24.63 35.73 32.99
N GLU A 663 25.27 34.75 32.33
CA GLU A 663 25.07 33.34 32.66
C GLU A 663 25.53 33.01 34.09
N GLN A 664 26.62 33.63 34.54
CA GLN A 664 27.09 33.46 35.92
C GLN A 664 26.09 34.07 36.90
N GLU A 665 25.62 35.29 36.66
CA GLU A 665 24.57 35.93 37.46
C GLU A 665 23.29 35.08 37.50
N LEU A 666 22.87 34.49 36.37
CA LEU A 666 21.72 33.59 36.33
C LEU A 666 21.95 32.30 37.11
N ARG A 667 23.17 31.73 37.08
CA ARG A 667 23.55 30.58 37.90
C ARG A 667 23.51 30.92 39.39
N ASP A 668 24.02 32.08 39.76
CA ASP A 668 24.05 32.57 41.14
C ASP A 668 22.62 32.83 41.65
N ILE A 669 21.78 33.53 40.87
CA ILE A 669 20.36 33.75 41.18
C ILE A 669 19.61 32.42 41.33
N LYS A 670 19.85 31.46 40.44
CA LYS A 670 19.23 30.13 40.54
C LYS A 670 19.67 29.39 41.80
N SER A 671 20.95 29.46 42.13
CA SER A 671 21.51 28.90 43.37
C SER A 671 20.87 29.55 44.60
N ASP A 672 20.71 30.87 44.61
CA ASP A 672 20.08 31.61 45.69
C ASP A 672 18.59 31.27 45.86
N ILE A 673 17.86 31.07 44.76
CA ILE A 673 16.46 30.64 44.79
C ILE A 673 16.34 29.23 45.37
N GLU A 674 17.21 28.32 44.94
CA GLU A 674 17.23 26.94 45.43
C GLU A 674 17.60 26.91 46.92
N MET A 675 18.62 27.68 47.33
CA MET A 675 19.02 27.83 48.73
C MET A 675 17.86 28.34 49.59
N LYS A 676 17.17 29.41 49.17
CA LYS A 676 15.96 29.92 49.86
C LYS A 676 14.83 28.90 49.91
N ARG A 677 14.71 28.03 48.90
CA ARG A 677 13.72 26.95 48.89
C ARG A 677 14.08 25.88 49.92
N TRP A 678 15.35 25.48 50.00
CA TRP A 678 15.84 24.56 51.02
C TRP A 678 15.70 25.12 52.43
N GLU A 679 16.01 26.40 52.64
CA GLU A 679 15.76 27.10 53.92
C GLU A 679 14.28 27.04 54.32
N LYS A 680 13.36 27.28 53.38
CA LYS A 680 11.91 27.18 53.66
C LYS A 680 11.48 25.76 54.02
N VAL A 681 12.04 24.75 53.34
CA VAL A 681 11.77 23.34 53.65
C VAL A 681 12.32 22.99 55.03
N ASP A 682 13.54 23.42 55.36
CA ASP A 682 14.16 23.20 56.66
C ASP A 682 13.35 23.86 57.79
N VAL A 683 12.92 25.12 57.60
CA VAL A 683 12.00 25.80 58.52
C VAL A 683 10.68 25.03 58.68
N ALA A 684 10.06 24.58 57.59
CA ALA A 684 8.80 23.85 57.64
C ALA A 684 8.93 22.48 58.35
N VAL A 685 10.02 21.76 58.09
CA VAL A 685 10.34 20.48 58.75
C VAL A 685 10.63 20.69 60.24
N GLN A 686 11.37 21.74 60.59
CA GLN A 686 11.66 22.08 62.00
C GLN A 686 10.40 22.53 62.76
N THR A 687 9.48 23.27 62.14
CA THR A 687 8.22 23.69 62.81
C THR A 687 7.34 22.51 63.21
N HIS A 688 7.34 21.41 62.46
CA HIS A 688 6.54 20.23 62.81
C HIS A 688 7.11 19.39 63.97
N TYR A 689 8.39 19.57 64.33
CA TYR A 689 8.99 18.88 65.46
C TYR A 689 8.72 19.56 66.81
N PHE A 690 8.41 20.86 66.83
CA PHE A 690 8.12 21.59 68.08
C PHE A 690 6.64 21.60 68.48
N ASP A 691 5.72 21.26 67.57
CA ASP A 691 4.27 21.17 67.85
C ASP A 691 3.81 19.77 68.31
N SER A 692 4.73 18.82 68.50
CA SER A 692 4.44 17.43 68.93
C SER A 692 5.04 17.04 70.29
N ILE A 693 5.33 18.01 71.15
CA ILE A 693 5.57 17.83 72.60
C ILE A 693 4.56 18.71 73.33
#